data_AF-A0A9P4GND8-F1
#
_entry.id   AF-A0A9P4GND8-F1
#
_cell.length_a   1.000
_cell.length_b   1.000
_cell.length_c   1.000
_cell.angle_alpha   90.00
_cell.angle_beta   90.00
_cell.angle_gamma   90.00
#
_symmetry.space_group_name_H-M   'P 1'
#
loop_
_entity.id
_entity.type
_entity.pdbx_description
1 polymer ?
#
loop_
_entity_poly.entity_id
_entity_poly.type
_entity_poly.pdbx_seq_one_letter_code
_entity_poly.pdbx_strand_id
1 'polypeptide(L)'
;MDPKRRKTGDQDISELRLASRQKYLAEREAQQLALLRLQVDAEAEDEARLGSKLSEREKKEFARNRQTLSLAEARQAIDEHLDGYRLPDSEYSNKTEVLTKRHNDKESLKSEVQLWEEEQIGKIKSQIKKPERVQEDDYEYVFDVQTQVSFQADPSSRLDPDKKALQDQLDAAEKKAKTIEETQKSLPVYHYRETLLKAMEEHQTIVVVGETVSRARPELRILILSATINAKHFADFFAAPVLNIPGRAHPVSIYYTSAPEANYLSAAITTVFQIHIAADLPGDILVFLTGEEEIISAQENIESTMKKLRGKVKELIICPLYSALPPDVQAKVFEPTPPNSRKVILATNIAETSITIDGTKHVIDCGFAKESNFNPSTGISSLVVSPISRASANQRAGRAGRTSAGFCYRLYTRFAFYNEMSETTEPELQRTGLDGVVLTLKGLGISNLLDFEFLDPPSPNSIIKSLEGLYALGALDSAGTLTRMGRKMAELPLDIKLSKAILESEKYGCREEMLSIVSVLGESASLFMRPKDKRVAADAARARFSTKDEQGGDFLTYLNIWLQFEESGFDPRWCSENFLQFRSLSRARDVRDQLVKLCERVELAETSAGSDHVAIRKCLTAGFFPNAARLQRDGLSYRTLSNNGMTVFIHPSSSLSLAENRPKWVVYAELVETTKEYIRSVLPINPDWLVEVAPHIHSASSISKLGDNKKMPKERTKTGTGYNLPIKSATASQK
;
A
#
# COMPACT_ATOMS: atom_id res chain seq x y z
N MET A 1 9.26 -29.88 -45.82
CA MET A 1 7.99 -29.62 -45.12
C MET A 1 7.25 -30.93 -44.96
N ASP A 2 6.53 -31.14 -43.86
CA ASP A 2 5.68 -32.32 -43.66
C ASP A 2 4.24 -31.85 -43.35
N PRO A 3 3.25 -32.14 -44.20
CA PRO A 3 1.94 -31.47 -44.17
C PRO A 3 0.96 -31.98 -43.10
N LYS A 4 1.35 -32.91 -42.22
CA LYS A 4 0.44 -33.51 -41.22
C LYS A 4 0.43 -32.86 -39.83
N ARG A 5 1.11 -31.72 -39.62
CA ARG A 5 1.25 -31.08 -38.29
C ARG A 5 0.52 -29.72 -38.14
N ARG A 6 -0.79 -29.68 -38.45
CA ARG A 6 -1.71 -28.56 -38.13
C ARG A 6 -3.10 -29.09 -37.77
N LYS A 7 -3.82 -28.37 -36.88
CA LYS A 7 -5.15 -28.67 -36.29
C LYS A 7 -5.20 -29.72 -35.13
N THR A 8 -4.27 -29.62 -34.18
CA THR A 8 -4.39 -30.21 -32.83
C THR A 8 -3.92 -29.15 -31.84
N GLY A 9 -4.84 -28.53 -31.11
CA GLY A 9 -4.63 -27.27 -30.38
C GLY A 9 -5.90 -26.77 -29.72
N ASP A 10 -6.70 -25.94 -30.42
CA ASP A 10 -7.93 -25.36 -29.84
C ASP A 10 -9.01 -26.42 -29.53
N GLN A 11 -9.11 -27.49 -30.33
CA GLN A 11 -10.06 -28.58 -30.07
C GLN A 11 -9.66 -29.37 -28.81
N ASP A 12 -8.40 -29.81 -28.72
CA ASP A 12 -7.85 -30.46 -27.52
C ASP A 12 -8.03 -29.59 -26.26
N ILE A 13 -7.76 -28.28 -26.34
CA ILE A 13 -7.93 -27.36 -25.20
C ILE A 13 -9.42 -27.19 -24.83
N SER A 14 -10.33 -27.19 -25.80
CA SER A 14 -11.77 -27.12 -25.55
C SER A 14 -12.29 -28.41 -24.88
N GLU A 15 -11.84 -29.57 -25.35
CA GLU A 15 -12.20 -30.88 -24.80
C GLU A 15 -11.59 -31.09 -23.40
N LEU A 16 -10.34 -30.68 -23.17
CA LEU A 16 -9.72 -30.66 -21.84
C LEU A 16 -10.46 -29.73 -20.86
N ARG A 17 -10.97 -28.58 -21.32
CA ARG A 17 -11.84 -27.71 -20.51
C ARG A 17 -13.19 -28.36 -20.22
N LEU A 18 -13.78 -29.08 -21.18
CA LEU A 18 -15.03 -29.81 -20.98
C LEU A 18 -14.87 -30.93 -19.96
N ALA A 19 -13.86 -31.78 -20.11
CA ALA A 19 -13.54 -32.87 -19.20
C ALA A 19 -13.17 -32.37 -17.79
N SER A 20 -12.38 -31.29 -17.69
CA SER A 20 -12.09 -30.62 -16.42
C SER A 20 -13.36 -30.09 -15.74
N ARG A 21 -14.29 -29.49 -16.51
CA ARG A 21 -15.58 -29.02 -16.00
C ARG A 21 -16.50 -30.17 -15.58
N GLN A 22 -16.55 -31.27 -16.34
CA GLN A 22 -17.32 -32.47 -15.97
C GLN A 22 -16.80 -33.07 -14.67
N LYS A 23 -15.46 -33.23 -14.54
CA LYS A 23 -14.83 -33.71 -13.30
C LYS A 23 -15.13 -32.78 -12.11
N TYR A 24 -14.98 -31.47 -12.28
CA TYR A 24 -15.31 -30.49 -11.25
C TYR A 24 -16.80 -30.55 -10.82
N LEU A 25 -17.72 -30.74 -11.78
CA LEU A 25 -19.14 -30.88 -11.49
C LEU A 25 -19.43 -32.17 -10.71
N ALA A 26 -18.84 -33.31 -11.08
CA ALA A 26 -18.99 -34.57 -10.36
C ALA A 26 -18.42 -34.50 -8.93
N GLU A 27 -17.22 -33.92 -8.76
CA GLU A 27 -16.61 -33.69 -7.44
C GLU A 27 -17.47 -32.75 -6.58
N ARG A 28 -18.09 -31.73 -7.18
CA ARG A 28 -18.97 -30.78 -6.47
C ARG A 28 -20.36 -31.35 -6.16
N GLU A 29 -20.92 -32.19 -7.02
CA GLU A 29 -22.17 -32.93 -6.78
C GLU A 29 -21.98 -33.90 -5.60
N ALA A 30 -20.87 -34.65 -5.56
CA ALA A 30 -20.52 -35.50 -4.43
C ALA A 30 -20.33 -34.71 -3.11
N GLN A 31 -19.67 -33.54 -3.17
CA GLN A 31 -19.53 -32.65 -2.00
C GLN A 31 -20.87 -32.12 -1.49
N GLN A 32 -21.78 -31.68 -2.38
CA GLN A 32 -23.10 -31.20 -1.97
C GLN A 32 -23.99 -32.32 -1.43
N LEU A 33 -23.90 -33.54 -1.98
CA LEU A 33 -24.63 -34.70 -1.45
C LEU A 33 -24.11 -35.12 -0.06
N ALA A 34 -22.79 -35.05 0.17
CA ALA A 34 -22.21 -35.29 1.50
C ALA A 34 -22.63 -34.23 2.54
N LEU A 35 -22.70 -32.96 2.15
CA LEU A 35 -23.23 -31.89 3.01
C LEU A 35 -24.73 -32.07 3.30
N LEU A 36 -25.52 -32.49 2.31
CA LEU A 36 -26.95 -32.75 2.48
C LEU A 36 -27.22 -33.94 3.42
N ARG A 37 -26.38 -34.99 3.40
CA ARG A 37 -26.45 -36.08 4.39
C ARG A 37 -26.23 -35.55 5.81
N LEU A 38 -25.11 -34.86 6.05
CA LEU A 38 -24.79 -34.27 7.36
C LEU A 38 -25.89 -33.30 7.86
N GLN A 39 -26.51 -32.55 6.95
CA GLN A 39 -27.65 -31.70 7.27
C GLN A 39 -28.87 -32.52 7.70
N VAL A 40 -29.27 -33.54 6.92
CA VAL A 40 -30.44 -34.38 7.24
C VAL A 40 -30.23 -35.19 8.53
N ASP A 41 -29.00 -35.62 8.82
CA ASP A 41 -28.65 -36.30 10.07
C ASP A 41 -28.80 -35.35 11.28
N ALA A 42 -28.31 -34.11 11.18
CA ALA A 42 -28.49 -33.09 12.22
C ALA A 42 -29.96 -32.65 12.39
N GLU A 43 -30.71 -32.49 11.28
CA GLU A 43 -32.15 -32.22 11.29
C GLU A 43 -32.93 -33.35 12.00
N ALA A 44 -32.50 -34.62 11.87
CA ALA A 44 -33.08 -35.75 12.58
C ALA A 44 -32.74 -35.77 14.08
N GLU A 45 -31.54 -35.37 14.49
CA GLU A 45 -31.21 -35.16 15.91
C GLU A 45 -32.07 -34.07 16.54
N ASP A 46 -32.27 -32.94 15.85
CA ASP A 46 -33.08 -31.84 16.36
C ASP A 46 -34.58 -32.16 16.36
N GLU A 47 -35.09 -32.93 15.38
CA GLU A 47 -36.45 -33.47 15.44
C GLU A 47 -36.66 -34.36 16.68
N ALA A 48 -35.70 -35.23 17.00
CA ALA A 48 -35.73 -36.07 18.21
C ALA A 48 -35.57 -35.26 19.52
N ARG A 49 -34.85 -34.14 19.48
CA ARG A 49 -34.57 -33.25 20.64
C ARG A 49 -35.71 -32.29 20.96
N LEU A 50 -36.40 -31.77 19.94
CA LEU A 50 -37.42 -30.72 20.06
C LEU A 50 -38.86 -31.23 19.90
N GLY A 51 -39.06 -32.31 19.13
CA GLY A 51 -40.33 -33.03 18.99
C GLY A 51 -41.55 -32.14 18.74
N SER A 52 -42.34 -31.89 19.79
CA SER A 52 -43.58 -31.11 19.72
C SER A 52 -43.39 -29.59 19.52
N LYS A 53 -42.15 -29.07 19.62
CA LYS A 53 -41.86 -27.63 19.50
C LYS A 53 -41.52 -27.14 18.08
N LEU A 54 -41.31 -28.04 17.12
CA LEU A 54 -40.99 -27.65 15.74
C LEU A 54 -42.17 -26.97 15.03
N SER A 55 -41.85 -25.92 14.27
CA SER A 55 -42.80 -25.19 13.42
C SER A 55 -43.26 -26.04 12.23
N GLU A 56 -44.50 -25.82 11.78
CA GLU A 56 -45.04 -26.41 10.54
C GLU A 56 -44.26 -26.00 9.28
N ARG A 57 -43.42 -24.96 9.35
CA ARG A 57 -42.46 -24.62 8.30
C ARG A 57 -41.22 -25.52 8.36
N GLU A 58 -40.64 -25.70 9.54
CA GLU A 58 -39.42 -26.48 9.77
C GLU A 58 -39.62 -27.96 9.42
N LYS A 59 -40.74 -28.56 9.85
CA LYS A 59 -41.11 -29.95 9.48
C LYS A 59 -41.18 -30.16 7.96
N LYS A 60 -41.67 -29.17 7.22
CA LYS A 60 -41.76 -29.21 5.75
C LYS A 60 -40.41 -29.00 5.08
N GLU A 61 -39.54 -28.18 5.68
CA GLU A 61 -38.15 -28.00 5.26
C GLU A 61 -37.38 -29.32 5.40
N PHE A 62 -37.42 -29.95 6.59
CA PHE A 62 -36.75 -31.22 6.90
C PHE A 62 -37.27 -32.36 6.01
N ALA A 63 -38.60 -32.48 5.85
CA ALA A 63 -39.21 -33.47 4.97
C ALA A 63 -38.79 -33.29 3.50
N ARG A 64 -38.71 -32.05 3.00
CA ARG A 64 -38.21 -31.74 1.66
C ARG A 64 -36.73 -32.12 1.52
N ASN A 65 -35.90 -31.77 2.49
CA ASN A 65 -34.45 -32.06 2.46
C ASN A 65 -34.20 -33.58 2.44
N ARG A 66 -34.91 -34.34 3.28
CA ARG A 66 -34.90 -35.81 3.30
C ARG A 66 -35.38 -36.44 1.99
N GLN A 67 -36.44 -35.87 1.38
CA GLN A 67 -36.91 -36.29 0.05
C GLN A 67 -35.88 -35.98 -1.06
N THR A 68 -35.23 -34.82 -1.01
CA THR A 68 -34.17 -34.43 -1.96
C THR A 68 -32.96 -35.35 -1.86
N LEU A 69 -32.54 -35.72 -0.64
CA LEU A 69 -31.47 -36.70 -0.42
C LEU A 69 -31.85 -38.07 -1.02
N SER A 70 -33.04 -38.58 -0.70
CA SER A 70 -33.53 -39.87 -1.22
C SER A 70 -33.60 -39.90 -2.76
N LEU A 71 -34.04 -38.80 -3.40
CA LEU A 71 -34.05 -38.68 -4.86
C LEU A 71 -32.65 -38.60 -5.46
N ALA A 72 -31.69 -37.94 -4.80
CA ALA A 72 -30.31 -37.85 -5.26
C ALA A 72 -29.57 -39.20 -5.11
N GLU A 73 -29.81 -39.94 -4.03
CA GLU A 73 -29.26 -41.28 -3.83
C GLU A 73 -29.89 -42.30 -4.79
N ALA A 74 -31.20 -42.23 -5.03
CA ALA A 74 -31.86 -43.04 -6.06
C ALA A 74 -31.29 -42.74 -7.46
N ARG A 75 -31.00 -41.48 -7.77
CA ARG A 75 -30.33 -41.10 -9.02
C ARG A 75 -28.89 -41.62 -9.10
N GLN A 76 -28.14 -41.64 -7.99
CA GLN A 76 -26.80 -42.20 -7.94
C GLN A 76 -26.79 -43.74 -8.08
N ALA A 77 -27.89 -44.42 -7.74
CA ALA A 77 -28.06 -45.86 -7.88
C ALA A 77 -28.49 -46.32 -9.30
N ILE A 78 -28.84 -45.40 -10.20
CA ILE A 78 -29.18 -45.70 -11.60
C ILE A 78 -27.89 -45.67 -12.43
N ASP A 79 -27.23 -46.82 -12.51
CA ASP A 79 -26.05 -47.02 -13.37
C ASP A 79 -26.47 -47.50 -14.78
N GLU A 80 -26.95 -46.58 -15.60
CA GLU A 80 -27.15 -46.82 -17.03
C GLU A 80 -25.84 -46.58 -17.79
N HIS A 81 -25.07 -47.64 -18.00
CA HIS A 81 -23.86 -47.70 -18.84
C HIS A 81 -24.13 -47.46 -20.36
N LEU A 82 -24.94 -46.48 -20.73
CA LEU A 82 -25.35 -46.20 -22.11
C LEU A 82 -25.50 -44.68 -22.40
N ASP A 83 -24.38 -44.01 -22.61
CA ASP A 83 -24.34 -42.58 -22.99
C ASP A 83 -24.76 -42.41 -24.48
N GLY A 84 -26.05 -42.25 -24.75
CA GLY A 84 -26.55 -42.09 -26.12
C GLY A 84 -28.05 -41.80 -26.28
N TYR A 85 -28.40 -40.66 -26.87
CA TYR A 85 -29.78 -40.32 -27.23
C TYR A 85 -30.24 -41.09 -28.48
N ARG A 86 -31.29 -41.93 -28.34
CA ARG A 86 -31.87 -42.73 -29.43
C ARG A 86 -33.16 -42.10 -29.95
N LEU A 87 -33.27 -41.93 -31.27
CA LEU A 87 -34.54 -41.58 -31.92
C LEU A 87 -35.53 -42.76 -31.82
N PRO A 88 -36.84 -42.54 -31.68
CA PRO A 88 -37.83 -43.63 -31.77
C PRO A 88 -37.78 -44.29 -33.16
N ASP A 89 -37.54 -45.59 -33.21
CA ASP A 89 -37.37 -46.33 -34.46
C ASP A 89 -38.70 -46.52 -35.20
N SER A 90 -38.79 -45.98 -36.42
CA SER A 90 -39.80 -46.38 -37.40
C SER A 90 -39.30 -47.59 -38.20
N GLU A 91 -40.10 -48.65 -38.30
CA GLU A 91 -39.71 -49.95 -38.87
C GLU A 91 -39.21 -49.88 -40.32
N TYR A 92 -37.91 -50.14 -40.56
CA TYR A 92 -37.42 -50.71 -41.81
C TYR A 92 -36.21 -51.63 -41.56
N SER A 93 -36.28 -52.87 -42.06
CA SER A 93 -35.25 -53.89 -41.88
C SER A 93 -34.20 -53.90 -43.02
N ASN A 94 -33.24 -54.82 -42.93
CA ASN A 94 -32.35 -55.27 -44.01
C ASN A 94 -31.24 -54.28 -44.45
N LYS A 95 -30.29 -54.00 -43.55
CA LYS A 95 -28.91 -53.59 -43.95
C LYS A 95 -27.77 -54.31 -43.21
N THR A 96 -28.09 -55.26 -42.32
CA THR A 96 -27.11 -55.99 -41.51
C THR A 96 -26.47 -57.19 -42.22
N GLU A 97 -27.21 -57.93 -43.07
CA GLU A 97 -26.71 -59.16 -43.72
C GLU A 97 -25.52 -58.97 -44.67
N VAL A 98 -25.23 -57.74 -45.11
CA VAL A 98 -24.12 -57.44 -46.02
C VAL A 98 -22.79 -57.25 -45.26
N LEU A 99 -22.83 -56.99 -43.95
CA LEU A 99 -21.64 -56.62 -43.15
C LEU A 99 -21.05 -57.77 -42.33
N THR A 100 -21.75 -58.89 -42.14
CA THR A 100 -21.39 -59.95 -41.18
C THR A 100 -21.09 -61.31 -41.81
N LYS A 101 -20.39 -61.36 -42.95
CA LYS A 101 -19.91 -62.62 -43.56
C LYS A 101 -18.42 -62.58 -43.94
N ARG A 102 -17.64 -63.39 -43.21
CA ARG A 102 -16.18 -63.65 -43.30
C ARG A 102 -15.30 -62.53 -42.69
N HIS A 103 -14.21 -62.81 -41.99
CA HIS A 103 -13.60 -64.12 -41.65
C HIS A 103 -13.03 -64.09 -40.21
N ASN A 104 -12.73 -65.27 -39.66
CA ASN A 104 -12.25 -65.45 -38.29
C ASN A 104 -11.05 -66.39 -38.29
N ASP A 105 -9.88 -65.97 -37.81
CA ASP A 105 -8.84 -66.89 -37.34
C ASP A 105 -7.67 -66.19 -36.58
N LYS A 106 -7.41 -66.71 -35.36
CA LYS A 106 -6.10 -66.98 -34.72
C LYS A 106 -5.09 -65.88 -34.36
N GLU A 107 -4.15 -66.35 -33.53
CA GLU A 107 -3.09 -65.63 -32.81
C GLU A 107 -2.09 -64.93 -33.74
N SER A 108 -1.79 -63.67 -33.46
CA SER A 108 -0.67 -62.96 -34.08
C SER A 108 0.62 -63.22 -33.30
N LEU A 109 1.49 -64.07 -33.85
CA LEU A 109 2.90 -64.18 -33.44
C LEU A 109 3.56 -62.79 -33.48
N LYS A 110 4.37 -62.44 -32.46
CA LYS A 110 5.31 -61.32 -32.57
C LYS A 110 6.24 -61.56 -33.76
N SER A 111 6.47 -60.56 -34.60
CA SER A 111 7.41 -60.72 -35.71
C SER A 111 8.85 -60.78 -35.21
N GLU A 112 9.73 -61.45 -35.98
CA GLU A 112 11.17 -61.45 -35.69
C GLU A 112 11.74 -60.02 -35.66
N VAL A 113 11.17 -59.10 -36.44
CA VAL A 113 11.55 -57.67 -36.44
C VAL A 113 11.18 -57.00 -35.11
N GLN A 114 9.99 -57.25 -34.56
CA GLN A 114 9.59 -56.71 -33.25
C GLN A 114 10.41 -57.30 -32.10
N LEU A 115 10.71 -58.60 -32.16
CA LEU A 115 11.60 -59.25 -31.20
C LEU A 115 13.05 -58.73 -31.31
N TRP A 116 13.51 -58.42 -32.53
CA TRP A 116 14.80 -57.79 -32.78
C TRP A 116 14.83 -56.33 -32.28
N GLU A 117 13.76 -55.54 -32.47
CA GLU A 117 13.64 -54.19 -31.92
C GLU A 117 13.64 -54.20 -30.38
N GLU A 118 12.89 -55.11 -29.75
CA GLU A 118 12.92 -55.33 -28.30
C GLU A 118 14.33 -55.75 -27.81
N GLU A 119 15.02 -56.64 -28.54
CA GLU A 119 16.42 -56.98 -28.28
C GLU A 119 17.38 -55.78 -28.44
N GLN A 120 17.24 -54.95 -29.48
CA GLN A 120 18.11 -53.79 -29.68
C GLN A 120 17.90 -52.77 -28.56
N ILE A 121 16.66 -52.52 -28.13
CA ILE A 121 16.36 -51.65 -26.98
C ILE A 121 16.93 -52.24 -25.68
N GLY A 122 16.90 -53.57 -25.52
CA GLY A 122 17.59 -54.26 -24.42
C GLY A 122 19.11 -54.10 -24.46
N LYS A 123 19.72 -54.31 -25.63
CA LYS A 123 21.17 -54.19 -25.86
C LYS A 123 21.66 -52.77 -25.63
N ILE A 124 20.93 -51.75 -26.11
CA ILE A 124 21.17 -50.33 -25.83
C ILE A 124 21.14 -50.05 -24.32
N LYS A 125 20.12 -50.55 -23.58
CA LYS A 125 20.06 -50.40 -22.11
C LYS A 125 21.21 -51.09 -21.39
N SER A 126 21.74 -52.20 -21.92
CA SER A 126 22.89 -52.92 -21.35
C SER A 126 24.26 -52.32 -21.67
N GLN A 127 24.39 -51.48 -22.71
CA GLN A 127 25.67 -50.94 -23.18
C GLN A 127 25.98 -49.50 -22.74
N ILE A 128 25.15 -48.88 -21.89
CA ILE A 128 25.53 -47.63 -21.22
C ILE A 128 26.56 -47.94 -20.12
N LYS A 129 27.83 -48.07 -20.52
CA LYS A 129 28.96 -47.93 -19.58
C LYS A 129 28.83 -46.58 -18.89
N LYS A 130 28.97 -46.56 -17.55
CA LYS A 130 29.26 -45.31 -16.83
C LYS A 130 30.55 -44.72 -17.43
N PRO A 131 30.57 -43.44 -17.87
CA PRO A 131 31.83 -42.74 -18.00
C PRO A 131 32.41 -42.58 -16.59
N GLU A 132 33.60 -43.14 -16.41
CA GLU A 132 34.41 -42.99 -15.21
C GLU A 132 34.76 -41.50 -15.06
N ARG A 133 34.28 -40.85 -13.99
CA ARG A 133 34.64 -39.46 -13.73
C ARG A 133 36.04 -39.45 -13.11
N VAL A 134 36.98 -38.94 -13.88
CA VAL A 134 38.31 -38.50 -13.43
C VAL A 134 38.16 -37.65 -12.18
N GLN A 135 39.03 -37.88 -11.19
CA GLN A 135 39.24 -36.95 -10.09
C GLN A 135 40.07 -35.77 -10.62
N GLU A 136 39.49 -34.58 -10.58
CA GLU A 136 40.24 -33.33 -10.49
C GLU A 136 39.74 -32.62 -9.24
N ASP A 137 40.67 -32.26 -8.35
CA ASP A 137 40.39 -31.94 -6.96
C ASP A 137 40.04 -30.47 -6.71
N ASP A 138 39.47 -30.22 -5.52
CA ASP A 138 39.57 -29.01 -4.72
C ASP A 138 39.48 -27.64 -5.42
N TYR A 139 38.23 -27.19 -5.59
CA TYR A 139 37.87 -25.80 -5.26
C TYR A 139 36.73 -25.79 -4.24
N GLU A 140 37.08 -26.06 -2.98
CA GLU A 140 36.20 -25.78 -1.85
C GLU A 140 35.96 -24.27 -1.76
N TYR A 141 34.75 -23.85 -2.13
CA TYR A 141 34.29 -22.48 -1.86
C TYR A 141 34.02 -22.36 -0.35
N VAL A 142 35.07 -22.00 0.38
CA VAL A 142 35.00 -21.62 1.80
C VAL A 142 33.95 -20.53 1.96
N PHE A 143 32.82 -20.87 2.56
CA PHE A 143 31.85 -19.90 3.03
C PHE A 143 32.52 -19.12 4.16
N ASP A 144 32.82 -17.84 3.94
CA ASP A 144 33.43 -17.01 4.98
C ASP A 144 32.45 -16.85 6.15
N VAL A 145 32.79 -17.53 7.25
CA VAL A 145 32.02 -17.60 8.49
C VAL A 145 31.82 -16.20 9.10
N GLN A 146 32.66 -15.22 8.74
CA GLN A 146 32.52 -13.82 9.15
C GLN A 146 31.25 -13.13 8.61
N THR A 147 30.53 -13.75 7.66
CA THR A 147 29.25 -13.23 7.13
C THR A 147 27.99 -13.91 7.71
N GLN A 148 28.13 -14.76 8.73
CA GLN A 148 26.98 -15.25 9.49
C GLN A 148 26.50 -14.22 10.53
N VAL A 149 25.30 -13.67 10.30
CA VAL A 149 24.58 -12.88 11.31
C VAL A 149 24.29 -13.77 12.53
N SER A 150 25.04 -13.54 13.61
CA SER A 150 24.95 -14.34 14.83
C SER A 150 23.85 -13.81 15.75
N PHE A 151 22.78 -14.61 15.88
CA PHE A 151 21.65 -14.35 16.77
C PHE A 151 21.83 -15.11 18.10
N GLN A 152 21.79 -14.40 19.24
CA GLN A 152 21.78 -15.02 20.57
C GLN A 152 20.35 -15.31 21.05
N ALA A 153 20.17 -16.36 21.85
CA ALA A 153 18.87 -16.86 22.30
C ALA A 153 18.83 -17.12 23.81
N ASP A 154 17.70 -16.83 24.46
CA ASP A 154 17.48 -17.10 25.89
C ASP A 154 16.93 -18.53 26.12
N PRO A 155 17.55 -19.36 26.99
CA PRO A 155 17.24 -20.79 27.09
C PRO A 155 16.17 -21.12 28.14
N SER A 156 14.88 -21.07 27.76
CA SER A 156 13.82 -21.76 28.54
C SER A 156 12.67 -22.27 27.66
N SER A 157 12.00 -23.31 28.14
CA SER A 157 10.96 -24.11 27.46
C SER A 157 11.41 -24.98 26.27
N ARG A 158 11.37 -26.30 26.47
CA ARG A 158 11.22 -27.34 25.43
C ARG A 158 10.05 -28.24 25.85
N LEU A 159 9.21 -28.62 24.90
CA LEU A 159 8.06 -29.52 25.10
C LEU A 159 7.94 -30.46 23.88
N ASP A 160 7.27 -31.60 24.06
CA ASP A 160 7.19 -32.68 23.06
C ASP A 160 6.62 -32.22 21.70
N PRO A 161 7.26 -32.56 20.57
CA PRO A 161 6.78 -32.18 19.24
C PRO A 161 5.53 -32.96 18.81
N ASP A 162 5.48 -34.27 19.08
CA ASP A 162 4.48 -35.17 18.47
C ASP A 162 3.05 -34.90 18.95
N LYS A 163 2.88 -34.58 20.24
CA LYS A 163 1.59 -34.18 20.81
C LYS A 163 1.08 -32.87 20.22
N LYS A 164 1.99 -31.96 19.86
CA LYS A 164 1.63 -30.67 19.26
C LYS A 164 1.19 -30.85 17.80
N ALA A 165 1.89 -31.67 17.01
CA ALA A 165 1.54 -31.94 15.63
C ALA A 165 0.11 -32.52 15.47
N LEU A 166 -0.32 -33.37 16.41
CA LEU A 166 -1.68 -33.93 16.42
C LEU A 166 -2.75 -32.88 16.78
N GLN A 167 -2.45 -32.01 17.75
CA GLN A 167 -3.34 -30.92 18.16
C GLN A 167 -3.50 -29.87 17.04
N ASP A 168 -2.38 -29.43 16.43
CA ASP A 168 -2.36 -28.45 15.35
C ASP A 168 -3.16 -28.95 14.12
N GLN A 169 -3.24 -30.27 13.88
CA GLN A 169 -4.06 -30.86 12.81
C GLN A 169 -5.57 -30.84 13.11
N LEU A 170 -5.98 -31.12 14.34
CA LEU A 170 -7.38 -31.06 14.77
C LEU A 170 -7.90 -29.62 14.74
N ASP A 171 -7.14 -28.68 15.31
CA ASP A 171 -7.45 -27.24 15.30
C ASP A 171 -7.54 -26.67 13.87
N ALA A 172 -6.72 -27.18 12.94
CA ALA A 172 -6.74 -26.79 11.52
C ALA A 172 -7.94 -27.38 10.75
N ALA A 173 -8.49 -28.51 11.17
CA ALA A 173 -9.72 -29.07 10.62
C ALA A 173 -10.93 -28.25 11.08
N GLU A 174 -11.07 -27.97 12.38
CA GLU A 174 -12.16 -27.15 12.92
C GLU A 174 -12.20 -25.74 12.30
N LYS A 175 -11.05 -25.09 12.11
CA LYS A 175 -10.96 -23.74 11.52
C LYS A 175 -11.47 -23.66 10.08
N LYS A 176 -11.55 -24.79 9.35
CA LYS A 176 -12.06 -24.83 7.96
C LYS A 176 -13.57 -25.06 7.86
N ALA A 177 -14.23 -25.50 8.93
CA ALA A 177 -15.64 -25.87 8.92
C ALA A 177 -16.58 -24.79 9.49
N LYS A 178 -16.04 -23.83 10.26
CA LYS A 178 -16.84 -22.85 11.01
C LYS A 178 -17.42 -21.76 10.11
N THR A 179 -18.71 -21.48 10.33
CA THR A 179 -19.44 -20.40 9.67
C THR A 179 -18.87 -19.02 10.01
N ILE A 180 -19.27 -17.99 9.24
CA ILE A 180 -18.90 -16.60 9.50
C ILE A 180 -19.37 -16.15 10.91
N GLU A 181 -20.51 -16.66 11.37
CA GLU A 181 -21.04 -16.32 12.71
C GLU A 181 -20.26 -17.02 13.84
N GLU A 182 -19.84 -18.28 13.65
CA GLU A 182 -18.99 -18.99 14.62
C GLU A 182 -17.57 -18.41 14.69
N THR A 183 -17.00 -18.00 13.55
CA THR A 183 -15.70 -17.31 13.53
C THR A 183 -15.80 -15.95 14.22
N GLN A 184 -16.89 -15.19 14.04
CA GLN A 184 -17.16 -13.97 14.83
C GLN A 184 -17.32 -14.25 16.33
N LYS A 185 -18.13 -15.24 16.72
CA LYS A 185 -18.29 -15.67 18.13
C LYS A 185 -16.98 -16.15 18.75
N SER A 186 -16.05 -16.67 17.94
CA SER A 186 -14.73 -17.08 18.39
C SER A 186 -13.80 -15.91 18.76
N LEU A 187 -14.07 -14.68 18.31
CA LEU A 187 -13.17 -13.53 18.51
C LEU A 187 -13.02 -13.15 19.99
N PRO A 188 -11.84 -12.67 20.45
CA PRO A 188 -11.63 -12.30 21.85
C PRO A 188 -12.63 -11.28 22.38
N VAL A 189 -12.99 -10.28 21.56
CA VAL A 189 -13.93 -9.19 21.91
C VAL A 189 -15.33 -9.74 22.26
N TYR A 190 -15.76 -10.86 21.65
CA TYR A 190 -17.09 -11.42 21.89
C TYR A 190 -17.27 -11.89 23.35
N HIS A 191 -16.22 -12.39 23.99
CA HIS A 191 -16.22 -12.79 25.40
C HIS A 191 -16.38 -11.60 26.36
N TYR A 192 -15.98 -10.40 25.94
CA TYR A 192 -16.12 -9.15 26.72
C TYR A 192 -17.35 -8.33 26.31
N ARG A 193 -18.24 -8.87 25.46
CA ARG A 193 -19.40 -8.15 24.92
C ARG A 193 -20.32 -7.59 25.99
N GLU A 194 -20.60 -8.36 27.05
CA GLU A 194 -21.49 -7.90 28.13
C GLU A 194 -20.81 -6.83 29.00
N THR A 195 -19.51 -6.98 29.29
CA THR A 195 -18.70 -5.96 29.98
C THR A 195 -18.62 -4.66 29.16
N LEU A 196 -18.51 -4.77 27.83
CA LEU A 196 -18.55 -3.63 26.91
C LEU A 196 -19.89 -2.93 26.92
N LEU A 197 -21.00 -3.68 26.77
CA LEU A 197 -22.35 -3.12 26.80
C LEU A 197 -22.64 -2.43 28.15
N LYS A 198 -22.28 -3.07 29.26
CA LYS A 198 -22.42 -2.49 30.60
C LYS A 198 -21.59 -1.20 30.75
N ALA A 199 -20.32 -1.21 30.34
CA ALA A 199 -19.50 0.00 30.37
C ALA A 199 -20.10 1.12 29.51
N MET A 200 -20.67 0.78 28.34
CA MET A 200 -21.37 1.74 27.46
C MET A 200 -22.66 2.29 28.07
N GLU A 201 -23.28 1.61 29.02
CA GLU A 201 -24.42 2.12 29.80
C GLU A 201 -23.97 2.99 30.98
N GLU A 202 -22.90 2.61 31.68
CA GLU A 202 -22.37 3.33 32.86
C GLU A 202 -21.54 4.57 32.52
N HIS A 203 -20.95 4.65 31.31
CA HIS A 203 -20.01 5.71 30.94
C HIS A 203 -20.28 6.31 29.55
N GLN A 204 -20.33 7.65 29.48
CA GLN A 204 -20.44 8.41 28.22
C GLN A 204 -19.20 8.27 27.32
N THR A 205 -18.04 7.94 27.90
CA THR A 205 -16.75 7.83 27.21
C THR A 205 -15.96 6.67 27.81
N ILE A 206 -15.43 5.80 26.97
CA ILE A 206 -14.63 4.64 27.39
C ILE A 206 -13.41 4.54 26.48
N VAL A 207 -12.22 4.39 27.06
CA VAL A 207 -11.01 4.02 26.33
C VAL A 207 -10.94 2.49 26.31
N VAL A 208 -11.66 1.89 25.37
CA VAL A 208 -11.48 0.47 25.06
C VAL A 208 -10.17 0.31 24.27
N VAL A 209 -9.79 -0.91 23.93
CA VAL A 209 -9.12 -1.15 22.64
C VAL A 209 -10.21 -1.28 21.54
N GLY A 210 -11.05 -0.24 21.34
CA GLY A 210 -12.27 -0.21 20.48
C GLY A 210 -12.85 1.23 20.27
N GLU A 211 -13.54 1.57 19.16
CA GLU A 211 -13.31 2.81 18.33
C GLU A 211 -14.07 4.17 18.48
N THR A 212 -13.35 5.25 18.12
CA THR A 212 -13.55 6.73 18.12
C THR A 212 -14.78 7.30 17.39
N VAL A 213 -15.40 8.46 17.70
CA VAL A 213 -15.29 9.55 18.74
C VAL A 213 -16.76 10.02 19.09
N SER A 214 -17.21 11.08 19.81
CA SER A 214 -16.69 12.27 20.56
C SER A 214 -17.71 12.75 21.64
N ARG A 215 -17.32 13.61 22.62
CA ARG A 215 -18.16 14.06 23.76
C ARG A 215 -18.78 15.44 23.48
N ALA A 216 -20.11 15.54 23.50
CA ALA A 216 -20.79 16.85 23.44
C ALA A 216 -22.28 16.82 23.85
N ARG A 217 -22.93 15.65 23.87
CA ARG A 217 -24.38 15.52 24.06
C ARG A 217 -24.70 14.26 24.88
N PRO A 218 -25.79 14.21 25.66
CA PRO A 218 -26.15 13.02 26.43
C PRO A 218 -26.55 11.83 25.55
N GLU A 219 -27.03 12.06 24.32
CA GLU A 219 -27.29 11.00 23.34
C GLU A 219 -26.04 10.47 22.62
N LEU A 220 -24.88 11.12 22.78
CA LEU A 220 -23.64 10.79 22.07
C LEU A 220 -22.65 10.08 23.01
N ARG A 221 -22.41 8.79 22.76
CA ARG A 221 -21.45 7.93 23.49
C ARG A 221 -20.16 7.76 22.69
N ILE A 222 -19.04 7.51 23.39
CA ILE A 222 -17.71 7.35 22.78
C ILE A 222 -17.04 6.03 23.18
N LEU A 223 -16.46 5.35 22.18
CA LEU A 223 -15.34 4.42 22.32
C LEU A 223 -14.08 5.09 21.73
N ILE A 224 -12.86 4.62 22.01
CA ILE A 224 -11.58 5.11 21.44
C ILE A 224 -10.64 3.92 21.20
N LEU A 225 -10.25 3.58 19.96
CA LEU A 225 -9.44 2.38 19.68
C LEU A 225 -7.94 2.73 19.74
N SER A 226 -7.25 2.25 20.77
CA SER A 226 -5.79 2.25 20.79
C SER A 226 -5.25 0.83 20.81
N ALA A 227 -4.61 0.38 19.73
CA ALA A 227 -3.89 -0.88 19.67
C ALA A 227 -2.55 -0.85 20.44
N THR A 228 -2.28 0.21 21.21
CA THR A 228 -1.00 0.45 21.91
C THR A 228 -1.19 0.53 23.41
N ILE A 229 -0.11 0.26 24.16
CA ILE A 229 -0.10 0.24 25.62
C ILE A 229 -0.33 1.65 26.24
N ASN A 230 -0.18 2.73 25.45
CA ASN A 230 -0.38 4.10 25.93
C ASN A 230 -1.87 4.52 26.02
N ALA A 231 -2.75 3.61 26.44
CA ALA A 231 -4.15 3.91 26.73
C ALA A 231 -4.32 4.89 27.91
N LYS A 232 -3.29 5.05 28.75
CA LYS A 232 -3.28 6.01 29.87
C LYS A 232 -3.38 7.45 29.42
N HIS A 233 -2.57 7.88 28.45
CA HIS A 233 -2.59 9.25 27.92
C HIS A 233 -4.00 9.66 27.45
N PHE A 234 -4.70 8.75 26.76
CA PHE A 234 -6.10 8.93 26.36
C PHE A 234 -7.07 8.91 27.56
N ALA A 235 -6.86 8.03 28.54
CA ALA A 235 -7.71 7.93 29.73
C ALA A 235 -7.63 9.17 30.63
N ASP A 236 -6.42 9.71 30.81
CA ASP A 236 -6.13 10.92 31.58
C ASP A 236 -6.71 12.14 30.86
N PHE A 237 -6.50 12.28 29.55
CA PHE A 237 -7.06 13.38 28.74
C PHE A 237 -8.60 13.36 28.67
N PHE A 238 -9.21 12.19 28.42
CA PHE A 238 -10.67 12.07 28.33
C PHE A 238 -11.37 11.86 29.68
N ALA A 239 -10.64 11.80 30.80
CA ALA A 239 -11.16 11.42 32.12
C ALA A 239 -12.10 10.19 32.04
N ALA A 240 -11.57 9.10 31.49
CA ALA A 240 -12.35 7.94 31.04
C ALA A 240 -11.72 6.60 31.43
N PRO A 241 -12.52 5.57 31.78
CA PRO A 241 -12.00 4.25 32.16
C PRO A 241 -11.37 3.51 30.98
N VAL A 242 -10.31 2.74 31.28
CA VAL A 242 -9.63 1.87 30.30
C VAL A 242 -10.16 0.45 30.37
N LEU A 243 -10.66 -0.08 29.25
CA LEU A 243 -11.01 -1.50 29.11
C LEU A 243 -9.95 -2.23 28.27
N ASN A 244 -8.99 -2.84 28.95
CA ASN A 244 -7.95 -3.65 28.32
C ASN A 244 -8.50 -5.04 27.94
N ILE A 245 -8.55 -5.36 26.64
CA ILE A 245 -8.91 -6.68 26.14
C ILE A 245 -7.62 -7.46 25.85
N PRO A 246 -7.28 -8.51 26.63
CA PRO A 246 -6.07 -9.29 26.40
C PRO A 246 -6.15 -10.02 25.05
N GLY A 247 -5.27 -9.64 24.12
CA GLY A 247 -5.18 -10.26 22.81
C GLY A 247 -4.66 -11.70 22.87
N ARG A 248 -5.16 -12.57 21.99
CA ARG A 248 -4.63 -13.94 21.80
C ARG A 248 -3.33 -13.94 21.00
N ALA A 249 -2.33 -13.20 21.46
CA ALA A 249 -0.99 -13.28 20.92
C ALA A 249 -0.29 -14.52 21.48
N HIS A 250 0.08 -15.45 20.59
CA HIS A 250 1.01 -16.53 20.91
C HIS A 250 2.41 -15.94 21.18
N PRO A 251 3.26 -16.61 21.98
CA PRO A 251 4.60 -16.11 22.26
C PRO A 251 5.43 -15.97 20.98
N VAL A 252 6.20 -14.89 20.91
CA VAL A 252 7.13 -14.59 19.81
C VAL A 252 8.54 -14.51 20.38
N SER A 253 9.45 -15.36 19.91
CA SER A 253 10.86 -15.29 20.25
C SER A 253 11.52 -14.16 19.46
N ILE A 254 12.18 -13.22 20.15
CA ILE A 254 12.82 -12.04 19.54
C ILE A 254 14.33 -12.24 19.52
N TYR A 255 14.92 -12.16 18.34
CA TYR A 255 16.36 -12.16 18.10
C TYR A 255 16.84 -10.77 17.65
N TYR A 256 18.07 -10.44 17.99
CA TYR A 256 18.76 -9.19 17.63
C TYR A 256 20.10 -9.52 16.97
N THR A 257 20.59 -8.66 16.09
CA THR A 257 21.96 -8.79 15.56
C THR A 257 22.99 -8.53 16.65
N SER A 258 24.13 -9.23 16.58
CA SER A 258 25.26 -9.00 17.50
C SER A 258 26.01 -7.68 17.22
N ALA A 259 25.89 -7.13 16.01
CA ALA A 259 26.45 -5.84 15.61
C ALA A 259 25.46 -5.04 14.73
N PRO A 260 25.63 -3.73 14.54
CA PRO A 260 24.81 -2.95 13.60
C PRO A 260 25.09 -3.33 12.14
N GLU A 261 24.04 -3.62 11.37
CA GLU A 261 24.15 -4.00 9.96
C GLU A 261 24.25 -2.78 9.04
N ALA A 262 25.40 -2.58 8.40
CA ALA A 262 25.64 -1.44 7.51
C ALA A 262 24.78 -1.47 6.22
N ASN A 263 24.23 -2.62 5.86
CA ASN A 263 23.28 -2.77 4.76
C ASN A 263 22.16 -3.75 5.15
N TYR A 264 21.12 -3.20 5.79
CA TYR A 264 19.94 -3.95 6.24
C TYR A 264 19.22 -4.68 5.11
N LEU A 265 19.29 -4.20 3.86
CA LEU A 265 18.62 -4.84 2.72
C LEU A 265 19.29 -6.18 2.37
N SER A 266 20.63 -6.22 2.33
CA SER A 266 21.36 -7.48 2.15
C SER A 266 21.24 -8.41 3.36
N ALA A 267 21.22 -7.88 4.59
CA ALA A 267 21.00 -8.69 5.80
C ALA A 267 19.59 -9.33 5.81
N ALA A 268 18.56 -8.57 5.44
CA ALA A 268 17.18 -9.06 5.32
C ALA A 268 17.07 -10.19 4.29
N ILE A 269 17.63 -10.01 3.09
CA ILE A 269 17.61 -11.03 2.02
C ILE A 269 18.35 -12.30 2.48
N THR A 270 19.50 -12.17 3.13
CA THR A 270 20.24 -13.31 3.70
C THR A 270 19.40 -14.03 4.77
N THR A 271 18.74 -13.28 5.66
CA THR A 271 17.87 -13.84 6.71
C THR A 271 16.63 -14.55 6.13
N VAL A 272 16.05 -14.04 5.03
CA VAL A 272 14.98 -14.74 4.28
C VAL A 272 15.46 -16.11 3.81
N PHE A 273 16.65 -16.21 3.22
CA PHE A 273 17.19 -17.49 2.75
C PHE A 273 17.58 -18.43 3.90
N GLN A 274 18.15 -17.92 4.98
CA GLN A 274 18.45 -18.70 6.20
C GLN A 274 17.16 -19.34 6.76
N ILE A 275 16.09 -18.56 6.93
CA ILE A 275 14.80 -19.08 7.41
C ILE A 275 14.19 -20.05 6.40
N HIS A 276 14.24 -19.75 5.10
CA HIS A 276 13.66 -20.62 4.07
C HIS A 276 14.33 -22.00 4.01
N ILE A 277 15.65 -22.06 4.23
CA ILE A 277 16.42 -23.31 4.20
C ILE A 277 16.33 -24.06 5.54
N ALA A 278 16.40 -23.36 6.68
CA ALA A 278 16.56 -23.98 7.99
C ALA A 278 15.26 -24.16 8.82
N ALA A 279 14.19 -23.42 8.54
CA ALA A 279 12.97 -23.45 9.35
C ALA A 279 11.84 -24.26 8.71
N ASP A 280 11.25 -25.17 9.48
CA ASP A 280 10.16 -26.06 9.05
C ASP A 280 8.93 -25.32 8.51
N LEU A 281 8.21 -26.02 7.62
CA LEU A 281 6.94 -25.60 7.04
C LEU A 281 5.77 -26.24 7.79
N PRO A 282 4.62 -25.56 7.94
CA PRO A 282 4.30 -24.24 7.41
C PRO A 282 4.80 -23.07 8.28
N GLY A 283 4.80 -21.88 7.66
CA GLY A 283 5.08 -20.61 8.32
C GLY A 283 5.68 -19.60 7.35
N ASP A 284 4.94 -18.55 7.01
CA ASP A 284 5.34 -17.53 6.06
C ASP A 284 6.22 -16.45 6.69
N ILE A 285 6.99 -15.75 5.85
CA ILE A 285 7.91 -14.68 6.23
C ILE A 285 7.31 -13.32 5.86
N LEU A 286 7.27 -12.39 6.80
CA LEU A 286 6.95 -10.98 6.59
C LEU A 286 8.22 -10.14 6.81
N VAL A 287 8.60 -9.33 5.81
CA VAL A 287 9.80 -8.46 5.85
C VAL A 287 9.35 -7.01 5.81
N PHE A 288 9.80 -6.21 6.78
CA PHE A 288 9.54 -4.77 6.80
C PHE A 288 10.67 -3.99 6.11
N LEU A 289 10.33 -3.33 5.00
CA LEU A 289 11.20 -2.46 4.19
C LEU A 289 10.64 -1.02 4.13
N THR A 290 11.46 -0.06 3.70
CA THR A 290 11.12 1.37 3.81
C THR A 290 10.27 1.91 2.65
N GLY A 291 10.26 1.24 1.48
CA GLY A 291 9.43 1.65 0.35
C GLY A 291 9.61 0.82 -0.93
N GLU A 292 8.89 1.22 -1.99
CA GLU A 292 8.77 0.52 -3.27
C GLU A 292 10.12 0.14 -3.90
N GLU A 293 11.07 1.06 -3.99
CA GLU A 293 12.37 0.81 -4.65
C GLU A 293 13.17 -0.31 -3.95
N GLU A 294 13.15 -0.36 -2.62
CA GLU A 294 13.76 -1.45 -1.84
C GLU A 294 13.01 -2.76 -2.02
N ILE A 295 11.67 -2.72 -2.02
CA ILE A 295 10.81 -3.91 -2.18
C ILE A 295 11.03 -4.56 -3.56
N ILE A 296 11.06 -3.76 -4.63
CA ILE A 296 11.34 -4.24 -5.99
C ILE A 296 12.79 -4.77 -6.09
N SER A 297 13.77 -4.06 -5.52
CA SER A 297 15.16 -4.51 -5.52
C SER A 297 15.36 -5.83 -4.76
N ALA A 298 14.70 -5.99 -3.60
CA ALA A 298 14.68 -7.23 -2.85
C ALA A 298 13.99 -8.36 -3.61
N GLN A 299 12.84 -8.10 -4.25
CA GLN A 299 12.17 -9.09 -5.10
C GLN A 299 13.08 -9.55 -6.25
N GLU A 300 13.67 -8.63 -7.02
CA GLU A 300 14.56 -8.96 -8.14
C GLU A 300 15.77 -9.80 -7.69
N ASN A 301 16.33 -9.51 -6.51
CA ASN A 301 17.46 -10.24 -5.94
C ASN A 301 17.07 -11.64 -5.40
N ILE A 302 15.97 -11.74 -4.66
CA ILE A 302 15.45 -13.04 -4.15
C ILE A 302 15.04 -13.93 -5.33
N GLU A 303 14.36 -13.39 -6.35
CA GLU A 303 14.05 -14.12 -7.59
C GLU A 303 15.32 -14.60 -8.32
N SER A 304 16.32 -13.73 -8.49
CA SER A 304 17.60 -14.07 -9.13
C SER A 304 18.33 -15.19 -8.39
N THR A 305 18.30 -15.14 -7.05
CA THR A 305 18.94 -16.14 -6.18
C THR A 305 18.16 -17.45 -6.18
N MET A 306 16.83 -17.42 -6.14
CA MET A 306 15.98 -18.62 -6.33
C MET A 306 16.17 -19.26 -7.72
N LYS A 307 16.39 -18.46 -8.76
CA LYS A 307 16.70 -18.96 -10.12
C LYS A 307 18.06 -19.68 -10.17
N LYS A 308 19.02 -19.34 -9.30
CA LYS A 308 20.31 -20.05 -9.13
C LYS A 308 20.22 -21.30 -8.23
N LEU A 309 19.36 -21.27 -7.20
CA LEU A 309 19.16 -22.36 -6.23
C LEU A 309 18.23 -23.49 -6.72
N ARG A 310 17.76 -23.44 -7.97
CA ARG A 310 16.80 -24.38 -8.57
C ARG A 310 17.15 -25.85 -8.27
N GLY A 311 16.17 -26.57 -7.71
CA GLY A 311 16.27 -28.00 -7.39
C GLY A 311 16.94 -28.33 -6.04
N LYS A 312 17.60 -27.37 -5.38
CA LYS A 312 18.19 -27.58 -4.03
C LYS A 312 17.29 -27.11 -2.88
N VAL A 313 16.33 -26.22 -3.16
CA VAL A 313 15.47 -25.57 -2.15
C VAL A 313 14.02 -25.61 -2.61
N LYS A 314 13.09 -25.62 -1.65
CA LYS A 314 11.63 -25.60 -1.87
C LYS A 314 11.17 -24.29 -2.53
N GLU A 315 9.97 -24.29 -3.10
CA GLU A 315 9.41 -23.12 -3.78
C GLU A 315 9.18 -21.94 -2.82
N LEU A 316 9.45 -20.74 -3.32
CA LEU A 316 9.36 -19.48 -2.58
C LEU A 316 8.53 -18.49 -3.39
N ILE A 317 7.35 -18.16 -2.90
CA ILE A 317 6.42 -17.20 -3.51
C ILE A 317 6.73 -15.82 -2.93
N ILE A 318 6.93 -14.82 -3.78
CA ILE A 318 7.31 -13.46 -3.35
C ILE A 318 6.15 -12.52 -3.64
N CYS A 319 5.69 -11.78 -2.62
CA CYS A 319 4.56 -10.86 -2.71
C CYS A 319 4.96 -9.47 -2.21
N PRO A 320 5.07 -8.44 -3.07
CA PRO A 320 5.28 -7.07 -2.62
C PRO A 320 4.01 -6.49 -1.98
N LEU A 321 4.16 -5.57 -1.02
CA LEU A 321 3.06 -4.87 -0.35
C LEU A 321 3.44 -3.41 -0.02
N TYR A 322 3.04 -2.48 -0.88
CA TYR A 322 3.24 -1.03 -0.72
C TYR A 322 2.06 -0.22 -1.29
N SER A 323 1.92 1.05 -0.87
CA SER A 323 0.68 1.83 -1.03
C SER A 323 0.22 2.08 -2.47
N ALA A 324 1.15 2.05 -3.43
CA ALA A 324 0.88 2.31 -4.85
C ALA A 324 0.49 1.04 -5.64
N LEU A 325 0.43 -0.14 -5.01
CA LEU A 325 0.04 -1.37 -5.70
C LEU A 325 -1.45 -1.39 -6.10
N PRO A 326 -1.78 -1.94 -7.27
CA PRO A 326 -3.15 -2.29 -7.63
C PRO A 326 -3.77 -3.28 -6.61
N PRO A 327 -5.06 -3.12 -6.22
CA PRO A 327 -5.68 -4.00 -5.22
C PRO A 327 -5.77 -5.47 -5.61
N ASP A 328 -5.79 -5.80 -6.89
CA ASP A 328 -5.73 -7.17 -7.41
C ASP A 328 -4.35 -7.83 -7.21
N VAL A 329 -3.29 -7.03 -7.16
CA VAL A 329 -1.95 -7.49 -6.76
C VAL A 329 -1.86 -7.57 -5.23
N GLN A 330 -2.43 -6.59 -4.52
CA GLN A 330 -2.51 -6.58 -3.06
C GLN A 330 -3.30 -7.78 -2.51
N ALA A 331 -4.37 -8.20 -3.20
CA ALA A 331 -5.20 -9.35 -2.84
C ALA A 331 -4.40 -10.66 -2.73
N LYS A 332 -3.36 -10.83 -3.56
CA LYS A 332 -2.51 -12.05 -3.60
C LYS A 332 -1.75 -12.28 -2.30
N VAL A 333 -1.53 -11.23 -1.50
CA VAL A 333 -0.92 -11.34 -0.17
C VAL A 333 -1.78 -12.20 0.77
N PHE A 334 -3.11 -12.18 0.60
CA PHE A 334 -4.06 -12.95 1.40
C PHE A 334 -4.31 -14.37 0.87
N GLU A 335 -3.86 -14.71 -0.34
CA GLU A 335 -4.02 -16.06 -0.88
C GLU A 335 -3.25 -17.09 -0.02
N PRO A 336 -3.84 -18.26 0.27
CA PRO A 336 -3.23 -19.27 1.13
C PRO A 336 -2.03 -19.92 0.44
N THR A 337 -0.91 -20.01 1.16
CA THR A 337 0.35 -20.56 0.64
C THR A 337 0.20 -22.05 0.25
N PRO A 338 0.53 -22.44 -1.00
CA PRO A 338 0.44 -23.83 -1.46
C PRO A 338 1.27 -24.82 -0.62
N PRO A 339 0.85 -26.10 -0.52
CA PRO A 339 1.57 -27.11 0.25
C PRO A 339 3.00 -27.28 -0.24
N ASN A 340 3.94 -27.40 0.70
CA ASN A 340 5.39 -27.51 0.47
C ASN A 340 6.07 -26.28 -0.19
N SER A 341 5.40 -25.13 -0.27
CA SER A 341 6.00 -23.83 -0.62
C SER A 341 5.94 -22.86 0.57
N ARG A 342 6.71 -21.76 0.53
CA ARG A 342 6.71 -20.67 1.53
C ARG A 342 6.41 -19.34 0.84
N LYS A 343 5.61 -18.47 1.48
CA LYS A 343 5.37 -17.10 1.01
C LYS A 343 6.27 -16.11 1.75
N VAL A 344 6.82 -15.15 1.01
CA VAL A 344 7.63 -14.02 1.51
C VAL A 344 6.92 -12.74 1.12
N ILE A 345 6.49 -11.99 2.14
CA ILE A 345 5.77 -10.74 1.97
C ILE A 345 6.77 -9.60 2.21
N LEU A 346 7.03 -8.80 1.18
CA LEU A 346 7.94 -7.66 1.23
C LEU A 346 7.11 -6.38 1.42
N ALA A 347 6.96 -5.92 2.66
CA ALA A 347 5.96 -4.93 3.04
C ALA A 347 6.55 -3.62 3.59
N THR A 348 5.83 -2.52 3.44
CA THR A 348 6.03 -1.32 4.26
C THR A 348 5.26 -1.42 5.59
N ASN A 349 5.22 -0.32 6.35
CA ASN A 349 4.41 -0.16 7.57
C ASN A 349 2.90 -0.43 7.40
N ILE A 350 2.37 -0.60 6.18
CA ILE A 350 1.00 -1.09 5.93
C ILE A 350 0.71 -2.40 6.70
N ALA A 351 1.70 -3.30 6.78
CA ALA A 351 1.56 -4.56 7.51
C ALA A 351 1.69 -4.42 9.05
N GLU A 352 2.18 -3.27 9.55
CA GLU A 352 2.45 -3.00 10.97
C GLU A 352 1.17 -2.76 11.78
N THR A 353 0.19 -2.08 11.18
CA THR A 353 -1.13 -1.79 11.75
C THR A 353 -2.25 -2.41 10.91
N SER A 354 -2.41 -1.92 9.69
CA SER A 354 -3.67 -1.94 8.92
C SER A 354 -4.11 -3.30 8.38
N ILE A 355 -3.20 -4.28 8.20
CA ILE A 355 -3.52 -5.55 7.53
C ILE A 355 -3.17 -6.79 8.38
N THR A 356 -4.13 -7.71 8.51
CA THR A 356 -3.94 -9.09 9.00
C THR A 356 -3.57 -10.02 7.85
N ILE A 357 -2.39 -10.65 7.91
CA ILE A 357 -1.95 -11.64 6.93
C ILE A 357 -1.73 -12.98 7.64
N ASP A 358 -2.65 -13.91 7.41
CA ASP A 358 -2.60 -15.25 8.01
C ASP A 358 -1.45 -16.09 7.44
N GLY A 359 -1.02 -17.10 8.20
CA GLY A 359 0.17 -17.92 7.89
C GLY A 359 1.51 -17.29 8.30
N THR A 360 1.56 -15.98 8.56
CA THR A 360 2.77 -15.28 9.03
C THR A 360 3.27 -15.87 10.35
N LYS A 361 4.51 -16.37 10.37
CA LYS A 361 5.17 -17.01 11.52
C LYS A 361 6.56 -16.43 11.80
N HIS A 362 7.22 -15.90 10.77
CA HIS A 362 8.53 -15.27 10.86
C HIS A 362 8.43 -13.80 10.45
N VAL A 363 8.92 -12.88 11.27
CA VAL A 363 9.01 -11.45 10.96
C VAL A 363 10.47 -11.05 10.90
N ILE A 364 10.88 -10.38 9.82
CA ILE A 364 12.18 -9.71 9.69
C ILE A 364 11.91 -8.21 9.77
N ASP A 365 12.51 -7.54 10.74
CA ASP A 365 12.35 -6.10 10.96
C ASP A 365 13.69 -5.37 10.77
N CYS A 366 13.77 -4.55 9.72
CA CYS A 366 14.92 -3.70 9.45
C CYS A 366 15.07 -2.53 10.44
N GLY A 367 14.06 -2.22 11.26
CA GLY A 367 14.12 -1.13 12.25
C GLY A 367 13.86 0.27 11.69
N PHE A 368 13.50 0.39 10.42
CA PHE A 368 13.26 1.66 9.72
C PHE A 368 11.83 1.78 9.17
N ALA A 369 11.40 3.01 8.90
CA ALA A 369 10.21 3.37 8.15
C ALA A 369 10.50 4.62 7.28
N LYS A 370 9.63 4.92 6.31
CA LYS A 370 9.56 6.27 5.72
C LYS A 370 8.45 7.04 6.40
N GLU A 371 8.77 8.21 6.94
CA GLU A 371 7.84 9.10 7.62
C GLU A 371 7.91 10.50 7.01
N SER A 372 6.78 11.21 7.02
CA SER A 372 6.76 12.60 6.61
C SER A 372 7.25 13.47 7.76
N ASN A 373 8.16 14.38 7.44
CA ASN A 373 8.67 15.39 8.34
C ASN A 373 8.39 16.77 7.72
N PHE A 374 7.90 17.71 8.51
CA PHE A 374 7.59 19.07 8.08
C PHE A 374 8.42 20.07 8.87
N ASN A 375 9.13 20.95 8.17
CA ASN A 375 9.88 22.04 8.80
C ASN A 375 9.07 23.36 8.70
N PRO A 376 8.48 23.87 9.79
CA PRO A 376 7.63 25.07 9.75
C PRO A 376 8.38 26.35 9.36
N SER A 377 9.70 26.38 9.50
CA SER A 377 10.52 27.56 9.17
C SER A 377 10.87 27.65 7.68
N THR A 378 10.79 26.54 6.94
CA THR A 378 11.05 26.47 5.50
C THR A 378 9.84 26.03 4.68
N GLY A 379 8.74 25.60 5.32
CA GLY A 379 7.55 25.09 4.65
C GLY A 379 7.79 23.82 3.83
N ILE A 380 8.91 23.12 4.05
CA ILE A 380 9.29 21.90 3.33
C ILE A 380 8.61 20.71 4.01
N SER A 381 7.94 19.88 3.22
CA SER A 381 7.58 18.51 3.60
C SER A 381 8.59 17.56 2.94
N SER A 382 9.30 16.78 3.74
CA SER A 382 10.23 15.76 3.26
C SER A 382 9.78 14.37 3.72
N LEU A 383 10.09 13.34 2.92
CA LEU A 383 9.80 11.94 3.24
C LEU A 383 11.12 11.25 3.57
N VAL A 384 11.45 11.19 4.85
CA VAL A 384 12.76 10.76 5.36
C VAL A 384 12.67 9.32 5.85
N VAL A 385 13.75 8.56 5.71
CA VAL A 385 13.87 7.24 6.35
C VAL A 385 14.26 7.47 7.82
N SER A 386 13.34 7.19 8.74
CA SER A 386 13.53 7.29 10.19
C SER A 386 13.70 5.91 10.84
N PRO A 387 14.45 5.80 11.95
CA PRO A 387 14.36 4.62 12.82
C PRO A 387 12.99 4.58 13.50
N ILE A 388 12.44 3.38 13.68
CA ILE A 388 11.11 3.20 14.28
C ILE A 388 11.13 3.34 15.80
N SER A 389 9.97 3.66 16.37
CA SER A 389 9.77 3.59 17.82
C SER A 389 9.73 2.15 18.34
N ARG A 390 10.02 1.98 19.63
CA ARG A 390 9.90 0.71 20.36
C ARG A 390 8.46 0.16 20.29
N ALA A 391 7.46 1.04 20.31
CA ALA A 391 6.06 0.69 20.09
C ALA A 391 5.82 0.07 18.69
N SER A 392 6.32 0.70 17.63
CA SER A 392 6.27 0.16 16.25
C SER A 392 7.01 -1.17 16.12
N ALA A 393 8.24 -1.25 16.61
CA ALA A 393 9.04 -2.49 16.62
C ALA A 393 8.34 -3.66 17.33
N ASN A 394 7.57 -3.38 18.39
CA ASN A 394 6.79 -4.38 19.11
C ASN A 394 5.50 -4.77 18.37
N GLN A 395 4.83 -3.83 17.69
CA GLN A 395 3.71 -4.13 16.79
C GLN A 395 4.13 -5.01 15.61
N ARG A 396 5.30 -4.75 15.01
CA ARG A 396 5.93 -5.59 13.97
C ARG A 396 6.17 -7.01 14.48
N ALA A 397 6.84 -7.16 15.62
CA ALA A 397 7.07 -8.47 16.24
C ALA A 397 5.75 -9.21 16.51
N GLY A 398 4.72 -8.51 17.00
CA GLY A 398 3.39 -9.06 17.24
C GLY A 398 2.69 -9.65 16.02
N ARG A 399 3.09 -9.30 14.78
CA ARG A 399 2.53 -9.91 13.55
C ARG A 399 2.89 -11.40 13.44
N ALA A 400 4.01 -11.85 14.00
CA ALA A 400 4.42 -13.26 14.02
C ALA A 400 3.58 -14.13 14.97
N GLY A 401 2.99 -13.54 16.02
CA GLY A 401 2.30 -14.26 17.10
C GLY A 401 0.79 -14.43 16.91
N ARG A 402 0.25 -14.14 15.72
CA ARG A 402 -1.21 -14.07 15.50
C ARG A 402 -1.92 -15.41 15.30
N THR A 403 -1.21 -16.40 14.74
CA THR A 403 -1.80 -17.69 14.32
C THR A 403 -1.22 -18.88 15.07
N SER A 404 0.03 -18.76 15.51
CA SER A 404 0.82 -19.76 16.22
C SER A 404 2.04 -19.08 16.88
N ALA A 405 2.84 -19.83 17.65
CA ALA A 405 4.10 -19.30 18.21
C ALA A 405 5.10 -18.98 17.08
N GLY A 406 5.66 -17.77 17.11
CA GLY A 406 6.42 -17.20 16.01
C GLY A 406 7.81 -16.67 16.39
N PHE A 407 8.51 -16.13 15.40
CA PHE A 407 9.88 -15.62 15.54
C PHE A 407 10.00 -14.22 14.93
N CYS A 408 10.72 -13.33 15.60
CA CYS A 408 11.04 -11.98 15.11
C CYS A 408 12.56 -11.79 15.08
N TYR A 409 13.09 -11.42 13.92
CA TYR A 409 14.51 -11.19 13.67
C TYR A 409 14.69 -9.68 13.43
N ARG A 410 15.27 -8.99 14.41
CA ARG A 410 15.55 -7.55 14.36
C ARG A 410 16.96 -7.35 13.83
N LEU A 411 17.10 -6.61 12.73
CA LEU A 411 18.40 -6.36 12.06
C LEU A 411 19.21 -5.22 12.72
N TYR A 412 19.00 -5.04 14.02
CA TYR A 412 19.59 -4.01 14.86
C TYR A 412 19.87 -4.61 16.24
N THR A 413 20.84 -4.02 16.94
CA THR A 413 21.31 -4.57 18.22
C THR A 413 20.29 -4.35 19.34
N ARG A 414 20.39 -5.18 20.39
CA ARG A 414 19.62 -4.98 21.63
C ARG A 414 19.93 -3.63 22.29
N PHE A 415 21.13 -3.08 22.11
CA PHE A 415 21.49 -1.74 22.60
C PHE A 415 20.67 -0.64 21.89
N ALA A 416 20.66 -0.65 20.55
CA ALA A 416 19.94 0.33 19.76
C ALA A 416 18.43 0.34 20.08
N PHE A 417 17.82 -0.85 20.23
CA PHE A 417 16.42 -0.97 20.60
C PHE A 417 16.06 -0.32 21.95
N TYR A 418 16.96 -0.33 22.94
CA TYR A 418 16.66 0.27 24.25
C TYR A 418 17.11 1.74 24.38
N ASN A 419 18.17 2.14 23.67
CA ASN A 419 18.87 3.42 23.90
C ASN A 419 18.82 4.42 22.73
N GLU A 420 18.56 3.96 21.49
CA GLU A 420 18.54 4.80 20.29
C GLU A 420 17.12 5.00 19.74
N MET A 421 16.23 4.00 19.90
CA MET A 421 14.82 4.07 19.48
C MET A 421 13.94 4.77 20.52
N SER A 422 13.09 5.72 20.08
CA SER A 422 12.09 6.38 20.91
C SER A 422 11.04 5.38 21.44
N GLU A 423 10.39 5.67 22.58
CA GLU A 423 9.37 4.74 23.10
C GLU A 423 8.13 4.68 22.20
N THR A 424 7.61 5.86 21.86
CA THR A 424 6.46 6.07 20.96
C THR A 424 6.91 6.84 19.73
N THR A 425 6.15 6.69 18.65
CA THR A 425 6.29 7.50 17.43
C THR A 425 5.69 8.89 17.70
N GLU A 426 6.30 9.94 17.15
CA GLU A 426 5.79 11.32 17.29
C GLU A 426 4.43 11.50 16.57
N PRO A 427 3.48 12.25 17.14
CA PRO A 427 2.17 12.51 16.53
C PRO A 427 2.27 13.17 15.16
N GLU A 428 1.39 12.78 14.23
CA GLU A 428 1.30 13.36 12.88
C GLU A 428 1.06 14.88 12.91
N LEU A 429 0.29 15.37 13.89
CA LEU A 429 0.02 16.79 14.13
C LEU A 429 1.30 17.61 14.42
N GLN A 430 2.36 16.99 14.94
CA GLN A 430 3.64 17.67 15.20
C GLN A 430 4.58 17.63 13.98
N ARG A 431 4.29 16.78 12.97
CA ARG A 431 5.17 16.45 11.84
C ARG A 431 4.62 16.81 10.46
N THR A 432 3.46 17.45 10.40
CA THR A 432 2.77 17.85 9.15
C THR A 432 2.46 19.35 9.11
N GLY A 433 2.13 19.87 7.93
CA GLY A 433 1.68 21.26 7.77
C GLY A 433 0.29 21.47 8.37
N LEU A 434 0.15 22.41 9.31
CA LEU A 434 -1.08 22.61 10.08
C LEU A 434 -2.17 23.41 9.36
N ASP A 435 -1.89 23.97 8.18
CA ASP A 435 -2.75 24.94 7.49
C ASP A 435 -4.21 24.46 7.41
N GLY A 436 -4.43 23.22 6.95
CA GLY A 436 -5.76 22.60 6.83
C GLY A 436 -6.45 22.33 8.16
N VAL A 437 -5.68 21.94 9.18
CA VAL A 437 -6.17 21.71 10.55
C VAL A 437 -6.61 23.04 11.16
N VAL A 438 -5.80 24.08 11.04
CA VAL A 438 -6.10 25.43 11.54
C VAL A 438 -7.34 26.02 10.84
N LEU A 439 -7.48 25.84 9.53
CA LEU A 439 -8.68 26.24 8.80
C LEU A 439 -9.92 25.50 9.31
N THR A 440 -9.82 24.19 9.54
CA THR A 440 -10.93 23.36 10.06
C THR A 440 -11.34 23.79 11.46
N LEU A 441 -10.39 23.99 12.38
CA LEU A 441 -10.66 24.46 13.75
C LEU A 441 -11.31 25.86 13.74
N LYS A 442 -10.84 26.77 12.88
CA LYS A 442 -11.47 28.10 12.68
C LYS A 442 -12.87 28.00 12.06
N GLY A 443 -13.11 27.02 11.18
CA GLY A 443 -14.42 26.70 10.63
C GLY A 443 -15.42 26.20 11.68
N LEU A 444 -14.94 25.42 12.65
CA LEU A 444 -15.69 24.99 13.84
C LEU A 444 -15.91 26.12 14.87
N GLY A 445 -15.41 27.33 14.62
CA GLY A 445 -15.57 28.51 15.48
C GLY A 445 -14.54 28.65 16.61
N ILE A 446 -13.50 27.81 16.63
CA ILE A 446 -12.46 27.84 17.68
C ILE A 446 -11.57 29.07 17.46
N SER A 447 -11.73 30.07 18.33
CA SER A 447 -11.07 31.38 18.19
C SER A 447 -9.61 31.36 18.64
N ASN A 448 -9.33 30.86 19.85
CA ASN A 448 -7.97 30.65 20.36
C ASN A 448 -7.49 29.23 20.08
N LEU A 449 -6.32 29.11 19.46
CA LEU A 449 -5.68 27.84 19.09
C LEU A 449 -4.54 27.45 20.06
N LEU A 450 -4.11 28.37 20.92
CA LEU A 450 -3.08 28.11 21.94
C LEU A 450 -3.69 27.51 23.22
N ASP A 451 -4.92 27.92 23.54
CA ASP A 451 -5.70 27.38 24.67
C ASP A 451 -6.54 26.16 24.26
N PHE A 452 -6.43 25.68 23.01
CA PHE A 452 -7.19 24.51 22.56
C PHE A 452 -6.57 23.22 23.12
N GLU A 453 -7.42 22.37 23.70
CA GLU A 453 -7.06 21.10 24.33
C GLU A 453 -6.67 20.05 23.26
N PHE A 454 -5.45 20.16 22.74
CA PHE A 454 -4.81 19.08 21.99
C PHE A 454 -4.30 17.99 22.96
N LEU A 455 -4.46 16.72 22.58
CA LEU A 455 -3.84 15.58 23.31
C LEU A 455 -2.31 15.72 23.34
N ASP A 456 -1.72 16.06 22.19
CA ASP A 456 -0.30 16.36 22.02
C ASP A 456 -0.19 17.68 21.21
N PRO A 457 0.02 18.84 21.86
CA PRO A 457 -0.02 20.13 21.17
C PRO A 457 1.12 20.30 20.17
N PRO A 458 0.89 20.92 18.99
CA PRO A 458 1.94 21.26 18.05
C PRO A 458 2.73 22.50 18.50
N SER A 459 3.90 22.74 17.89
CA SER A 459 4.72 23.89 18.25
C SER A 459 3.98 25.21 17.98
N PRO A 460 4.06 26.23 18.88
CA PRO A 460 3.45 27.53 18.64
C PRO A 460 3.93 28.21 17.36
N ASN A 461 5.19 27.98 16.96
CA ASN A 461 5.74 28.47 15.70
C ASN A 461 5.03 27.85 14.48
N SER A 462 4.68 26.55 14.55
CA SER A 462 3.88 25.88 13.51
C SER A 462 2.50 26.53 13.36
N ILE A 463 1.80 26.77 14.48
CA ILE A 463 0.49 27.43 14.49
C ILE A 463 0.58 28.84 13.91
N ILE A 464 1.59 29.63 14.31
CA ILE A 464 1.81 31.00 13.82
C ILE A 464 2.08 30.99 12.30
N LYS A 465 2.90 30.06 11.79
CA LYS A 465 3.19 29.98 10.34
C LYS A 465 1.97 29.61 9.52
N SER A 466 1.11 28.71 10.01
CA SER A 466 -0.16 28.39 9.36
C SER A 466 -1.17 29.54 9.41
N LEU A 467 -1.21 30.33 10.50
CA LEU A 467 -2.01 31.55 10.58
C LEU A 467 -1.50 32.63 9.59
N GLU A 468 -0.18 32.83 9.47
CA GLU A 468 0.42 33.71 8.46
C GLU A 468 0.05 33.27 7.03
N GLY A 469 0.12 31.97 6.73
CA GLY A 469 -0.26 31.42 5.41
C GLY A 469 -1.74 31.59 5.07
N LEU A 470 -2.62 31.33 6.04
CA LEU A 470 -4.07 31.53 5.89
C LEU A 470 -4.47 33.00 5.75
N TYR A 471 -3.80 33.90 6.47
CA TYR A 471 -3.96 35.34 6.29
C TYR A 471 -3.46 35.78 4.90
N ALA A 472 -2.29 35.31 4.48
CA ALA A 472 -1.72 35.61 3.17
C ALA A 472 -2.68 35.26 2.02
N LEU A 473 -3.31 34.08 2.07
CA LEU A 473 -4.26 33.59 1.06
C LEU A 473 -5.66 34.23 1.15
N GLY A 474 -5.94 35.02 2.19
CA GLY A 474 -7.21 35.71 2.41
C GLY A 474 -8.30 34.86 3.08
N ALA A 475 -7.95 33.71 3.64
CA ALA A 475 -8.87 32.87 4.41
C ALA A 475 -9.17 33.48 5.79
N LEU A 476 -8.20 34.15 6.40
CA LEU A 476 -8.34 34.89 7.65
C LEU A 476 -8.22 36.40 7.45
N ASP A 477 -8.87 37.17 8.32
CA ASP A 477 -8.67 38.61 8.46
C ASP A 477 -7.50 38.96 9.40
N SER A 478 -7.23 40.25 9.57
CA SER A 478 -6.16 40.76 10.45
C SER A 478 -6.43 40.60 11.95
N ALA A 479 -7.63 40.15 12.34
CA ALA A 479 -7.98 39.76 13.70
C ALA A 479 -7.97 38.23 13.90
N GLY A 480 -7.61 37.46 12.87
CA GLY A 480 -7.58 36.00 12.91
C GLY A 480 -8.97 35.35 12.88
N THR A 481 -9.99 36.04 12.35
CA THR A 481 -11.35 35.50 12.13
C THR A 481 -11.55 35.04 10.68
N LEU A 482 -12.52 34.14 10.46
CA LEU A 482 -12.71 33.45 9.19
C LEU A 482 -13.55 34.25 8.19
N THR A 483 -12.94 34.66 7.07
CA THR A 483 -13.56 35.48 6.03
C THR A 483 -14.65 34.71 5.26
N ARG A 484 -15.45 35.40 4.42
CA ARG A 484 -16.40 34.71 3.51
C ARG A 484 -15.67 33.73 2.58
N MET A 485 -14.44 34.05 2.17
CA MET A 485 -13.59 33.17 1.38
C MET A 485 -13.10 31.99 2.21
N GLY A 486 -12.56 32.22 3.41
CA GLY A 486 -12.13 31.15 4.31
C GLY A 486 -13.24 30.14 4.63
N ARG A 487 -14.49 30.58 4.78
CA ARG A 487 -15.65 29.70 4.92
C ARG A 487 -15.91 28.85 3.66
N LYS A 488 -15.91 29.46 2.47
CA LYS A 488 -16.00 28.72 1.19
C LYS A 488 -14.83 27.73 1.01
N MET A 489 -13.65 28.01 1.57
CA MET A 489 -12.48 27.10 1.53
C MET A 489 -12.60 25.93 2.50
N ALA A 490 -13.18 26.14 3.70
CA ALA A 490 -13.34 25.10 4.70
C ALA A 490 -14.36 23.99 4.31
N GLU A 491 -15.26 24.26 3.36
CA GLU A 491 -16.16 23.26 2.76
C GLU A 491 -15.46 22.36 1.71
N LEU A 492 -14.24 22.69 1.28
CA LEU A 492 -13.49 21.93 0.28
C LEU A 492 -12.44 21.02 0.95
N PRO A 493 -12.48 19.69 0.74
CA PRO A 493 -11.54 18.75 1.34
C PRO A 493 -10.23 18.68 0.53
N LEU A 494 -9.55 19.83 0.40
CA LEU A 494 -8.36 20.03 -0.43
C LEU A 494 -7.30 20.84 0.31
N ASP A 495 -6.06 20.85 -0.23
CA ASP A 495 -5.09 21.85 0.18
C ASP A 495 -5.64 23.28 -0.02
N ILE A 496 -5.19 24.19 0.82
CA ILE A 496 -5.69 25.56 0.91
C ILE A 496 -5.30 26.39 -0.32
N LYS A 497 -4.18 26.10 -0.98
CA LYS A 497 -3.75 26.76 -2.22
C LYS A 497 -4.59 26.28 -3.40
N LEU A 498 -4.96 24.99 -3.42
CA LEU A 498 -5.90 24.40 -4.39
C LEU A 498 -7.32 24.96 -4.20
N SER A 499 -7.80 24.99 -2.95
CA SER A 499 -9.10 25.57 -2.58
C SER A 499 -9.20 27.03 -3.01
N LYS A 500 -8.14 27.82 -2.75
CA LYS A 500 -8.02 29.21 -3.20
C LYS A 500 -8.07 29.33 -4.73
N ALA A 501 -7.36 28.45 -5.45
CA ALA A 501 -7.38 28.45 -6.92
C ALA A 501 -8.77 28.12 -7.50
N ILE A 502 -9.54 27.22 -6.88
CA ILE A 502 -10.93 26.93 -7.27
C ILE A 502 -11.85 28.13 -6.98
N LEU A 503 -11.73 28.79 -5.84
CA LEU A 503 -12.59 29.96 -5.54
C LEU A 503 -12.26 31.18 -6.41
N GLU A 504 -11.01 31.34 -6.85
CA GLU A 504 -10.61 32.42 -7.75
C GLU A 504 -11.00 32.14 -9.22
N SER A 505 -11.33 30.90 -9.60
CA SER A 505 -11.68 30.55 -10.99
C SER A 505 -12.99 31.19 -11.45
N GLU A 506 -13.89 31.52 -10.51
CA GLU A 506 -15.10 32.31 -10.74
C GLU A 506 -14.79 33.71 -11.32
N LYS A 507 -13.66 34.33 -10.95
CA LYS A 507 -13.25 35.66 -11.46
C LYS A 507 -12.56 35.60 -12.82
N TYR A 508 -11.90 34.49 -13.13
CA TYR A 508 -11.17 34.26 -14.38
C TYR A 508 -11.95 33.44 -15.40
N GLY A 509 -13.15 32.94 -15.05
CA GLY A 509 -14.02 32.16 -15.92
C GLY A 509 -13.54 30.73 -16.20
N CYS A 510 -12.62 30.18 -15.39
CA CYS A 510 -11.89 28.94 -15.70
C CYS A 510 -12.14 27.77 -14.73
N ARG A 511 -13.36 27.67 -14.19
CA ARG A 511 -13.76 26.63 -13.22
C ARG A 511 -13.55 25.22 -13.76
N GLU A 512 -14.09 24.89 -14.92
CA GLU A 512 -14.12 23.50 -15.38
C GLU A 512 -12.71 22.96 -15.70
N GLU A 513 -11.81 23.83 -16.18
CA GLU A 513 -10.40 23.50 -16.38
C GLU A 513 -9.67 23.38 -15.04
N MET A 514 -9.95 24.26 -14.07
CA MET A 514 -9.38 24.19 -12.72
C MET A 514 -9.77 22.89 -12.01
N LEU A 515 -11.04 22.47 -12.09
CA LEU A 515 -11.51 21.23 -11.48
C LEU A 515 -10.81 20.00 -12.06
N SER A 516 -10.63 19.93 -13.39
CA SER A 516 -9.85 18.86 -14.02
C SER A 516 -8.36 18.89 -13.60
N ILE A 517 -7.73 20.07 -13.57
CA ILE A 517 -6.33 20.24 -13.15
C ILE A 517 -6.12 19.77 -11.71
N VAL A 518 -6.96 20.23 -10.77
CA VAL A 518 -6.85 19.88 -9.34
C VAL A 518 -7.06 18.38 -9.12
N SER A 519 -8.04 17.79 -9.80
CA SER A 519 -8.36 16.36 -9.65
C SER A 519 -7.25 15.44 -10.18
N VAL A 520 -6.61 15.80 -11.30
CA VAL A 520 -5.45 15.04 -11.82
C VAL A 520 -4.18 15.31 -11.02
N LEU A 521 -3.99 16.53 -10.50
CA LEU A 521 -2.84 16.87 -9.66
C LEU A 521 -2.80 16.03 -8.37
N GLY A 522 -3.94 15.79 -7.72
CA GLY A 522 -4.02 14.97 -6.50
C GLY A 522 -3.55 13.51 -6.67
N GLU A 523 -3.63 12.98 -7.90
CA GLU A 523 -3.14 11.63 -8.26
C GLU A 523 -1.86 11.66 -9.13
N SER A 524 -1.23 12.83 -9.28
CA SER A 524 -0.10 13.02 -10.20
C SER A 524 1.16 12.21 -9.84
N ALA A 525 1.29 11.81 -8.57
CA ALA A 525 2.38 10.96 -8.08
C ALA A 525 2.31 9.51 -8.64
N SER A 526 1.10 9.00 -8.91
CA SER A 526 0.86 7.66 -9.44
C SER A 526 0.65 7.65 -10.96
N LEU A 527 0.14 8.76 -11.51
CA LEU A 527 -0.35 8.90 -12.90
C LEU A 527 0.56 8.33 -14.00
N PHE A 528 1.86 8.61 -13.97
CA PHE A 528 2.79 8.25 -15.06
C PHE A 528 3.50 6.91 -14.82
N MET A 529 3.23 5.90 -15.65
CA MET A 529 3.97 4.64 -15.64
C MET A 529 5.28 4.78 -16.44
N ARG A 530 6.41 4.36 -15.86
CA ARG A 530 7.71 4.38 -16.55
C ARG A 530 8.46 3.03 -16.46
N PRO A 531 7.97 1.96 -17.13
CA PRO A 531 8.57 0.63 -17.08
C PRO A 531 10.03 0.64 -17.53
N LYS A 532 10.91 -0.12 -16.84
CA LYS A 532 12.37 -0.16 -17.09
C LYS A 532 12.70 -0.35 -18.58
N ASP A 533 12.02 -1.28 -19.25
CA ASP A 533 12.28 -1.68 -20.64
C ASP A 533 11.70 -0.71 -21.70
N LYS A 534 10.73 0.13 -21.31
CA LYS A 534 9.96 1.00 -22.23
C LYS A 534 10.15 2.50 -21.95
N ARG A 535 11.16 2.88 -21.17
CA ARG A 535 11.44 4.27 -20.74
C ARG A 535 11.31 5.29 -21.88
N VAL A 536 12.02 5.08 -23.00
CA VAL A 536 12.01 6.00 -24.15
C VAL A 536 10.60 6.17 -24.76
N ALA A 537 9.80 5.10 -24.81
CA ALA A 537 8.44 5.15 -25.33
C ALA A 537 7.47 5.87 -24.36
N ALA A 538 7.63 5.67 -23.05
CA ALA A 538 6.87 6.38 -22.02
C ALA A 538 7.22 7.88 -21.99
N ASP A 539 8.51 8.22 -22.07
CA ASP A 539 8.99 9.60 -22.12
C ASP A 539 8.50 10.31 -23.40
N ALA A 540 8.51 9.62 -24.55
CA ALA A 540 7.96 10.12 -25.81
C ALA A 540 6.43 10.26 -25.79
N ALA A 541 5.71 9.37 -25.11
CA ALA A 541 4.26 9.49 -24.91
C ALA A 541 3.93 10.71 -24.05
N ARG A 542 4.62 10.89 -22.92
CA ARG A 542 4.47 12.06 -22.06
C ARG A 542 4.80 13.38 -22.79
N ALA A 543 5.77 13.35 -23.70
CA ALA A 543 6.13 14.51 -24.52
C ALA A 543 5.04 14.92 -25.54
N ARG A 544 4.00 14.10 -25.79
CA ARG A 544 2.83 14.49 -26.60
C ARG A 544 1.84 15.39 -25.83
N PHE A 545 1.67 15.14 -24.54
CA PHE A 545 0.78 15.94 -23.67
C PHE A 545 1.42 17.25 -23.22
N SER A 546 2.75 17.34 -23.28
CA SER A 546 3.53 18.44 -22.74
C SER A 546 3.71 19.54 -23.79
N THR A 547 2.97 20.65 -23.67
CA THR A 547 3.20 21.85 -24.48
C THR A 547 4.64 22.34 -24.27
N LYS A 548 5.43 22.44 -25.35
CA LYS A 548 6.88 22.71 -25.29
C LYS A 548 7.24 24.20 -25.27
N ASP A 549 6.28 25.07 -25.55
CA ASP A 549 6.49 26.52 -25.62
C ASP A 549 6.71 27.14 -24.24
N GLU A 550 7.18 28.40 -24.21
CA GLU A 550 7.32 29.21 -22.98
C GLU A 550 6.00 29.39 -22.20
N GLN A 551 4.88 28.98 -22.78
CA GLN A 551 3.54 29.03 -22.19
C GLN A 551 3.09 27.70 -21.57
N GLY A 552 3.78 26.58 -21.83
CA GLY A 552 3.46 25.26 -21.30
C GLY A 552 3.82 25.09 -19.82
N GLY A 553 3.34 24.02 -19.19
CA GLY A 553 3.64 23.71 -17.79
C GLY A 553 3.04 22.39 -17.34
N ASP A 554 3.40 21.92 -16.14
CA ASP A 554 2.90 20.63 -15.64
C ASP A 554 1.38 20.65 -15.44
N PHE A 555 0.81 21.74 -14.91
CA PHE A 555 -0.64 21.90 -14.75
C PHE A 555 -1.41 21.84 -16.09
N LEU A 556 -0.89 22.48 -17.14
CA LEU A 556 -1.48 22.40 -18.49
C LEU A 556 -1.28 21.00 -19.11
N THR A 557 -0.19 20.30 -18.77
CA THR A 557 0.02 18.90 -19.15
C THR A 557 -1.04 17.99 -18.50
N TYR A 558 -1.42 18.24 -17.24
CA TYR A 558 -2.53 17.53 -16.58
C TYR A 558 -3.89 17.82 -17.22
N LEU A 559 -4.16 19.08 -17.62
CA LEU A 559 -5.37 19.43 -18.37
C LEU A 559 -5.42 18.71 -19.74
N ASN A 560 -4.32 18.70 -20.49
CA ASN A 560 -4.23 18.01 -21.77
C ASN A 560 -4.45 16.49 -21.65
N ILE A 561 -3.95 15.88 -20.57
CA ILE A 561 -4.19 14.47 -20.24
C ILE A 561 -5.67 14.22 -19.93
N TRP A 562 -6.31 15.10 -19.14
CA TRP A 562 -7.73 14.98 -18.82
C TRP A 562 -8.60 15.08 -20.08
N LEU A 563 -8.40 16.12 -20.90
CA LEU A 563 -9.22 16.35 -22.10
C LEU A 563 -9.14 15.18 -23.09
N GLN A 564 -7.94 14.66 -23.36
CA GLN A 564 -7.80 13.50 -24.26
C GLN A 564 -8.34 12.19 -23.65
N PHE A 565 -8.35 12.05 -22.32
CA PHE A 565 -8.98 10.90 -21.65
C PHE A 565 -10.51 10.97 -21.76
N GLU A 566 -11.09 12.16 -21.62
CA GLU A 566 -12.51 12.43 -21.81
C GLU A 566 -12.94 12.25 -23.28
N GLU A 567 -12.18 12.78 -24.24
CA GLU A 567 -12.34 12.55 -25.68
C GLU A 567 -12.26 11.05 -26.05
N SER A 568 -11.43 10.26 -25.36
CA SER A 568 -11.32 8.80 -25.58
C SER A 568 -12.55 8.00 -25.10
N GLY A 569 -13.54 8.65 -24.47
CA GLY A 569 -14.65 7.96 -23.81
C GLY A 569 -14.22 7.19 -22.55
N PHE A 570 -13.12 7.63 -21.92
CA PHE A 570 -12.52 7.00 -20.73
C PHE A 570 -11.97 5.57 -20.95
N ASP A 571 -11.41 5.24 -22.12
CA ASP A 571 -10.92 3.88 -22.44
C ASP A 571 -9.65 3.47 -21.63
N PRO A 572 -9.66 2.35 -20.87
CA PRO A 572 -8.46 1.79 -20.25
C PRO A 572 -7.32 1.45 -21.22
N ARG A 573 -7.62 1.18 -22.50
CA ARG A 573 -6.63 0.90 -23.54
C ARG A 573 -5.86 2.16 -23.90
N TRP A 574 -6.55 3.29 -24.08
CA TRP A 574 -5.92 4.59 -24.32
C TRP A 574 -4.94 4.97 -23.20
N CYS A 575 -5.31 4.71 -21.94
CA CYS A 575 -4.40 4.89 -20.81
C CYS A 575 -3.16 3.99 -20.93
N SER A 576 -3.36 2.72 -21.26
CA SER A 576 -2.29 1.72 -21.40
C SER A 576 -1.30 2.05 -22.54
N GLU A 577 -1.79 2.56 -23.67
CA GLU A 577 -0.98 2.97 -24.82
C GLU A 577 -0.22 4.29 -24.58
N ASN A 578 -0.75 5.17 -23.73
CA ASN A 578 -0.12 6.43 -23.32
C ASN A 578 0.74 6.32 -22.06
N PHE A 579 0.91 5.11 -21.49
CA PHE A 579 1.64 4.84 -20.25
C PHE A 579 1.08 5.59 -19.02
N LEU A 580 -0.25 5.74 -18.95
CA LEU A 580 -0.99 6.38 -17.86
C LEU A 580 -1.73 5.35 -17.01
N GLN A 581 -1.77 5.54 -15.69
CA GLN A 581 -2.53 4.66 -14.79
C GLN A 581 -4.03 4.95 -14.89
N PHE A 582 -4.79 4.02 -15.50
CA PHE A 582 -6.26 4.11 -15.58
C PHE A 582 -6.92 4.24 -14.19
N ARG A 583 -6.40 3.56 -13.16
CA ARG A 583 -6.90 3.66 -11.78
C ARG A 583 -6.84 5.09 -11.24
N SER A 584 -5.70 5.76 -11.44
CA SER A 584 -5.45 7.14 -11.00
C SER A 584 -6.36 8.12 -11.73
N LEU A 585 -6.55 7.94 -13.04
CA LEU A 585 -7.46 8.76 -13.85
C LEU A 585 -8.95 8.51 -13.53
N SER A 586 -9.34 7.27 -13.25
CA SER A 586 -10.69 6.93 -12.77
C SER A 586 -10.97 7.58 -11.42
N ARG A 587 -10.01 7.56 -10.49
CA ARG A 587 -10.17 8.26 -9.21
C ARG A 587 -10.17 9.78 -9.39
N ALA A 588 -9.35 10.33 -10.28
CA ALA A 588 -9.41 11.75 -10.61
C ALA A 588 -10.80 12.15 -11.14
N ARG A 589 -11.49 11.27 -11.88
CA ARG A 589 -12.91 11.46 -12.23
C ARG A 589 -13.82 11.42 -11.00
N ASP A 590 -13.70 10.41 -10.14
CA ASP A 590 -14.50 10.31 -8.91
C ASP A 590 -14.35 11.56 -8.01
N VAL A 591 -13.13 12.12 -7.96
CA VAL A 591 -12.80 13.38 -7.26
C VAL A 591 -13.40 14.58 -7.98
N ARG A 592 -13.28 14.69 -9.31
CA ARG A 592 -13.90 15.77 -10.10
C ARG A 592 -15.41 15.81 -9.89
N ASP A 593 -16.08 14.66 -9.98
CA ASP A 593 -17.52 14.50 -9.81
C ASP A 593 -17.99 14.77 -8.36
N GLN A 594 -17.08 14.75 -7.37
CA GLN A 594 -17.33 15.22 -6.00
C GLN A 594 -17.11 16.73 -5.87
N LEU A 595 -16.03 17.26 -6.45
CA LEU A 595 -15.71 18.69 -6.40
C LEU A 595 -16.75 19.53 -7.15
N VAL A 596 -17.31 19.06 -8.27
CA VAL A 596 -18.44 19.73 -8.95
C VAL A 596 -19.62 19.93 -8.00
N LYS A 597 -20.05 18.88 -7.29
CA LYS A 597 -21.16 18.92 -6.32
C LYS A 597 -20.87 19.80 -5.09
N LEU A 598 -19.59 19.93 -4.71
CA LEU A 598 -19.18 20.87 -3.68
C LEU A 598 -19.18 22.31 -4.19
N CYS A 599 -18.74 22.56 -5.43
CA CYS A 599 -18.80 23.87 -6.08
C CYS A 599 -20.25 24.37 -6.28
N GLU A 600 -21.18 23.47 -6.61
CA GLU A 600 -22.63 23.73 -6.61
C GLU A 600 -23.11 24.20 -5.23
N ARG A 601 -22.83 23.43 -4.17
CA ARG A 601 -23.21 23.78 -2.78
C ARG A 601 -22.59 25.11 -2.33
N VAL A 602 -21.37 25.38 -2.76
CA VAL A 602 -20.59 26.59 -2.42
C VAL A 602 -21.01 27.80 -3.28
N GLU A 603 -22.06 27.69 -4.12
CA GLU A 603 -22.57 28.76 -4.98
C GLU A 603 -21.44 29.37 -5.84
N LEU A 604 -20.73 28.54 -6.61
CA LEU A 604 -19.80 28.98 -7.64
C LEU A 604 -20.48 28.89 -9.01
N ALA A 605 -20.36 29.95 -9.82
CA ALA A 605 -20.82 29.93 -11.20
C ALA A 605 -20.16 28.79 -12.03
N GLU A 606 -20.86 28.29 -13.04
CA GLU A 606 -20.29 27.41 -14.06
C GLU A 606 -19.65 28.23 -15.17
N THR A 607 -18.36 28.01 -15.41
CA THR A 607 -17.55 28.81 -16.33
C THR A 607 -16.43 27.95 -16.92
N SER A 608 -16.18 28.10 -18.23
CA SER A 608 -15.05 27.52 -18.93
C SER A 608 -14.33 28.61 -19.72
N ALA A 609 -12.99 28.61 -19.63
CA ALA A 609 -12.12 29.51 -20.38
C ALA A 609 -11.71 28.93 -21.74
N GLY A 610 -12.01 27.65 -22.00
CA GLY A 610 -11.71 26.96 -23.25
C GLY A 610 -10.22 26.91 -23.53
N SER A 611 -9.75 27.71 -24.49
CA SER A 611 -8.35 27.80 -24.88
C SER A 611 -7.57 28.95 -24.23
N ASP A 612 -8.15 29.76 -23.34
CA ASP A 612 -7.41 30.83 -22.65
C ASP A 612 -6.50 30.28 -21.54
N HIS A 613 -5.31 29.85 -21.94
CA HIS A 613 -4.22 29.46 -21.05
C HIS A 613 -3.68 30.63 -20.19
N VAL A 614 -4.01 31.89 -20.46
CA VAL A 614 -3.63 33.04 -19.59
C VAL A 614 -4.57 33.13 -18.40
N ALA A 615 -5.89 33.03 -18.60
CA ALA A 615 -6.87 32.98 -17.50
C ALA A 615 -6.57 31.85 -16.51
N ILE A 616 -6.34 30.63 -17.01
CA ILE A 616 -5.97 29.46 -16.20
C ILE A 616 -4.67 29.71 -15.40
N ARG A 617 -3.64 30.30 -16.02
CA ARG A 617 -2.37 30.61 -15.36
C ARG A 617 -2.49 31.72 -14.31
N LYS A 618 -3.27 32.78 -14.56
CA LYS A 618 -3.56 33.81 -13.55
C LYS A 618 -4.29 33.21 -12.34
N CYS A 619 -5.27 32.33 -12.59
CA CYS A 619 -6.02 31.67 -11.53
C CYS A 619 -5.15 30.72 -10.67
N LEU A 620 -4.28 29.92 -11.29
CA LEU A 620 -3.30 29.10 -10.55
C LEU A 620 -2.32 29.97 -9.76
N THR A 621 -1.90 31.12 -10.30
CA THR A 621 -1.08 32.11 -9.58
C THR A 621 -1.80 32.63 -8.33
N ALA A 622 -3.13 32.75 -8.34
CA ALA A 622 -3.93 33.21 -7.20
C ALA A 622 -3.99 32.23 -6.02
N GLY A 623 -3.87 30.92 -6.28
CA GLY A 623 -3.68 29.91 -5.24
C GLY A 623 -2.23 29.81 -4.75
N PHE A 624 -1.28 29.91 -5.68
CA PHE A 624 0.11 29.48 -5.44
C PHE A 624 1.16 30.60 -5.42
N PHE A 625 0.81 31.89 -5.38
CA PHE A 625 1.79 32.99 -5.27
C PHE A 625 2.79 32.86 -4.08
N PRO A 626 2.49 32.26 -2.90
CA PRO A 626 3.50 32.03 -1.87
C PRO A 626 4.60 31.06 -2.31
N ASN A 627 4.27 30.19 -3.27
CA ASN A 627 5.16 29.22 -3.91
C ASN A 627 5.76 29.79 -5.23
N ALA A 628 6.10 31.07 -5.28
CA ALA A 628 6.79 31.68 -6.42
C ALA A 628 8.32 31.49 -6.34
N ALA A 629 8.98 31.33 -7.50
CA ALA A 629 10.43 31.29 -7.63
C ALA A 629 10.94 31.95 -8.93
N ARG A 630 12.17 32.47 -8.89
CA ARG A 630 12.83 33.21 -9.97
C ARG A 630 14.12 32.51 -10.41
N LEU A 631 14.36 32.37 -11.71
CA LEU A 631 15.58 31.76 -12.26
C LEU A 631 16.84 32.54 -11.84
N GLN A 632 17.89 31.83 -11.40
CA GLN A 632 19.17 32.41 -11.02
C GLN A 632 20.08 32.66 -12.23
N ARG A 633 21.22 33.34 -12.00
CA ARG A 633 22.19 33.69 -13.05
C ARG A 633 22.99 32.49 -13.60
N ASP A 634 22.80 31.30 -13.02
CA ASP A 634 23.40 30.04 -13.49
C ASP A 634 22.57 29.36 -14.59
N GLY A 635 21.34 29.82 -14.85
CA GLY A 635 20.39 29.19 -15.78
C GLY A 635 19.84 27.82 -15.34
N LEU A 636 20.23 27.33 -14.16
CA LEU A 636 19.97 25.96 -13.72
C LEU A 636 19.17 25.88 -12.43
N SER A 637 19.39 26.79 -11.50
CA SER A 637 18.67 26.87 -10.23
C SER A 637 17.69 28.04 -10.21
N TYR A 638 16.72 27.94 -9.30
CA TYR A 638 15.74 28.98 -9.02
C TYR A 638 15.94 29.46 -7.58
N ARG A 639 15.47 30.67 -7.29
CA ARG A 639 15.43 31.24 -5.95
C ARG A 639 13.97 31.48 -5.56
N THR A 640 13.55 30.90 -4.45
CA THR A 640 12.20 31.09 -3.89
C THR A 640 11.96 32.56 -3.49
N LEU A 641 10.70 32.99 -3.44
CA LEU A 641 10.31 34.31 -2.90
C LEU A 641 10.01 34.25 -1.41
N SER A 642 9.43 33.14 -0.98
CA SER A 642 9.31 32.67 0.40
C SER A 642 10.65 32.13 0.93
N ASN A 643 10.64 31.55 2.14
CA ASN A 643 11.71 30.66 2.64
C ASN A 643 13.13 31.25 2.60
N ASN A 644 13.26 32.53 3.02
CA ASN A 644 14.52 33.31 2.99
C ASN A 644 15.22 33.42 1.62
N GLY A 645 14.52 33.08 0.54
CA GLY A 645 15.09 32.98 -0.80
C GLY A 645 16.08 31.83 -0.94
N MET A 646 15.68 30.65 -0.47
CA MET A 646 16.36 29.37 -0.67
C MET A 646 16.51 29.02 -2.16
N THR A 647 17.62 28.38 -2.50
CA THR A 647 17.88 27.84 -3.85
C THR A 647 17.12 26.53 -4.04
N VAL A 648 16.47 26.35 -5.20
CA VAL A 648 15.72 25.13 -5.54
C VAL A 648 15.93 24.74 -7.01
N PHE A 649 15.70 23.48 -7.35
CA PHE A 649 15.82 22.95 -8.72
C PHE A 649 14.48 22.43 -9.22
N ILE A 650 14.21 22.52 -10.53
CA ILE A 650 13.03 21.84 -11.10
C ILE A 650 13.27 20.32 -11.03
N HIS A 651 12.31 19.58 -10.48
CA HIS A 651 12.40 18.13 -10.35
C HIS A 651 12.51 17.45 -11.74
N PRO A 652 13.37 16.42 -11.94
CA PRO A 652 13.54 15.76 -13.24
C PRO A 652 12.30 15.07 -13.82
N SER A 653 11.19 15.00 -13.07
CA SER A 653 9.88 14.52 -13.55
C SER A 653 8.91 15.64 -13.93
N SER A 654 9.35 16.90 -13.99
CA SER A 654 8.59 18.02 -14.56
C SER A 654 8.82 18.09 -16.07
N SER A 655 7.77 18.36 -16.84
CA SER A 655 7.91 18.55 -18.29
C SER A 655 8.78 19.76 -18.65
N LEU A 656 8.93 20.73 -17.72
CA LEU A 656 9.80 21.90 -17.87
C LEU A 656 11.29 21.62 -17.57
N SER A 657 11.66 20.46 -16.99
CA SER A 657 13.08 20.19 -16.69
C SER A 657 13.95 20.02 -17.96
N LEU A 658 13.31 19.60 -19.06
CA LEU A 658 13.88 19.33 -20.37
C LEU A 658 13.73 20.49 -21.39
N ALA A 659 13.14 21.62 -20.99
CA ALA A 659 12.98 22.78 -21.87
C ALA A 659 14.33 23.48 -22.11
N GLU A 660 14.63 23.79 -23.38
CA GLU A 660 15.88 24.46 -23.78
C GLU A 660 15.95 25.91 -23.30
N ASN A 661 14.85 26.67 -23.43
CA ASN A 661 14.70 27.97 -22.79
C ASN A 661 13.93 27.82 -21.47
N ARG A 662 14.52 28.27 -20.37
CA ARG A 662 13.92 28.13 -19.03
C ARG A 662 13.20 29.42 -18.61
N PRO A 663 11.95 29.33 -18.12
CA PRO A 663 11.17 30.50 -17.75
C PRO A 663 11.82 31.27 -16.59
N LYS A 664 11.87 32.60 -16.71
CA LYS A 664 12.51 33.48 -15.71
C LYS A 664 11.79 33.48 -14.36
N TRP A 665 10.49 33.18 -14.37
CA TRP A 665 9.59 33.21 -13.23
C TRP A 665 8.66 32.00 -13.29
N VAL A 666 8.55 31.28 -12.18
CA VAL A 666 7.70 30.11 -12.04
C VAL A 666 6.95 30.09 -10.73
N VAL A 667 5.88 29.32 -10.70
CA VAL A 667 5.11 28.94 -9.51
C VAL A 667 5.08 27.41 -9.43
N TYR A 668 5.10 26.84 -8.23
CA TYR A 668 5.14 25.38 -8.01
C TYR A 668 4.05 24.92 -7.02
N ALA A 669 3.55 23.68 -7.17
CA ALA A 669 2.61 23.13 -6.18
C ALA A 669 3.34 22.65 -4.92
N GLU A 670 4.40 21.85 -5.10
CA GLU A 670 5.13 21.17 -4.03
C GLU A 670 6.61 21.53 -4.02
N LEU A 671 7.21 21.51 -2.83
CA LEU A 671 8.64 21.63 -2.58
C LEU A 671 9.09 20.41 -1.77
N VAL A 672 9.87 19.54 -2.40
CA VAL A 672 10.26 18.22 -1.88
C VAL A 672 11.78 18.13 -1.79
N GLU A 673 12.29 17.84 -0.60
CA GLU A 673 13.70 17.57 -0.36
C GLU A 673 14.01 16.08 -0.56
N THR A 674 15.09 15.77 -1.29
CA THR A 674 15.61 14.40 -1.44
C THR A 674 17.14 14.37 -1.31
N THR A 675 17.87 14.46 -2.42
CA THR A 675 19.32 14.76 -2.44
C THR A 675 19.61 16.25 -2.60
N LYS A 676 18.59 17.00 -3.02
CA LYS A 676 18.52 18.47 -3.14
C LYS A 676 17.06 18.89 -2.96
N GLU A 677 16.86 20.20 -2.88
CA GLU A 677 15.57 20.87 -2.79
C GLU A 677 14.94 20.98 -4.19
N TYR A 678 13.89 20.20 -4.44
CA TYR A 678 13.24 20.12 -5.75
C TYR A 678 11.81 20.65 -5.73
N ILE A 679 11.48 21.52 -6.68
CA ILE A 679 10.10 21.96 -6.93
C ILE A 679 9.40 21.05 -7.95
N ARG A 680 8.15 20.68 -7.67
CA ARG A 680 7.30 19.82 -8.52
C ARG A 680 6.01 20.54 -8.92
N SER A 681 5.43 20.07 -10.03
CA SER A 681 4.23 20.63 -10.67
C SER A 681 4.40 22.13 -10.89
N VAL A 682 5.19 22.47 -11.90
CA VAL A 682 5.72 23.82 -12.14
C VAL A 682 4.99 24.52 -13.29
N LEU A 683 4.77 25.82 -13.14
CA LEU A 683 4.04 26.69 -14.06
C LEU A 683 4.83 27.97 -14.37
N PRO A 684 5.05 28.35 -15.64
CA PRO A 684 5.61 29.66 -15.99
C PRO A 684 4.58 30.76 -15.76
N ILE A 685 5.02 31.86 -15.17
CA ILE A 685 4.18 33.03 -14.87
C ILE A 685 4.86 34.33 -15.29
N ASN A 686 4.06 35.37 -15.59
CA ASN A 686 4.58 36.73 -15.67
C ASN A 686 4.64 37.35 -14.27
N PRO A 687 5.71 38.10 -13.93
CA PRO A 687 5.90 38.66 -12.59
C PRO A 687 4.83 39.70 -12.21
N ASP A 688 4.22 40.36 -13.20
CA ASP A 688 3.18 41.38 -12.96
C ASP A 688 1.92 40.76 -12.34
N TRP A 689 1.61 39.50 -12.65
CA TRP A 689 0.47 38.77 -12.07
C TRP A 689 0.61 38.56 -10.56
N LEU A 690 1.85 38.46 -10.04
CA LEU A 690 2.09 38.40 -8.59
C LEU A 690 1.71 39.72 -7.90
N VAL A 691 1.88 40.86 -8.58
CA VAL A 691 1.52 42.20 -8.08
C VAL A 691 0.02 42.45 -8.22
N GLU A 692 -0.58 42.04 -9.34
CA GLU A 692 -2.04 42.11 -9.55
C GLU A 692 -2.81 41.33 -8.47
N VAL A 693 -2.33 40.14 -8.10
CA VAL A 693 -3.11 39.16 -7.33
C VAL A 693 -2.77 39.15 -5.84
N ALA A 694 -1.52 39.49 -5.46
CA ALA A 694 -1.10 39.57 -4.05
C ALA A 694 -0.35 40.89 -3.71
N PRO A 695 -0.96 42.07 -3.95
CA PRO A 695 -0.31 43.37 -3.74
C PRO A 695 0.09 43.64 -2.28
N HIS A 696 -0.51 42.95 -1.32
CA HIS A 696 -0.18 42.99 0.12
C HIS A 696 1.15 42.31 0.47
N ILE A 697 1.65 41.42 -0.40
CA ILE A 697 2.89 40.64 -0.18
C ILE A 697 3.94 40.93 -1.27
N HIS A 698 3.52 41.26 -2.49
CA HIS A 698 4.38 41.45 -3.63
C HIS A 698 4.30 42.87 -4.20
N SER A 699 5.20 43.75 -3.73
CA SER A 699 5.44 45.03 -4.42
C SER A 699 6.35 44.84 -5.65
N ALA A 700 6.17 45.66 -6.68
CA ALA A 700 7.08 45.73 -7.82
C ALA A 700 8.54 46.04 -7.39
N SER A 701 8.72 46.77 -6.28
CA SER A 701 10.05 47.08 -5.71
C SER A 701 10.76 45.87 -5.10
N SER A 702 10.02 44.88 -4.59
CA SER A 702 10.56 43.62 -4.06
C SER A 702 10.89 42.62 -5.17
N ILE A 703 10.01 42.51 -6.18
CA ILE A 703 10.20 41.63 -7.35
C ILE A 703 11.45 42.03 -8.15
N SER A 704 11.63 43.32 -8.41
CA SER A 704 12.81 43.86 -9.11
C SER A 704 14.11 43.59 -8.36
N LYS A 705 14.20 44.02 -7.08
CA LYS A 705 15.37 43.83 -6.20
C LYS A 705 15.85 42.38 -6.10
N LEU A 706 14.97 41.39 -6.31
CA LEU A 706 15.28 39.97 -6.18
C LEU A 706 16.40 39.44 -7.13
N GLY A 707 16.87 40.25 -8.09
CA GLY A 707 18.03 39.95 -8.95
C GLY A 707 19.26 40.85 -8.74
N ASP A 708 19.14 41.93 -7.95
CA ASP A 708 20.11 43.04 -7.87
C ASP A 708 20.72 43.24 -6.48
N ASN A 709 20.74 42.17 -5.68
CA ASN A 709 21.63 42.13 -4.52
C ASN A 709 23.09 42.20 -5.00
N LYS A 710 23.65 43.41 -4.95
CA LYS A 710 25.09 43.67 -4.78
C LYS A 710 25.71 42.62 -3.85
N LYS A 711 26.98 42.30 -4.09
CA LYS A 711 27.84 41.51 -3.20
C LYS A 711 27.45 41.76 -1.74
N MET A 712 27.30 40.69 -0.95
CA MET A 712 27.17 40.78 0.51
C MET A 712 28.12 41.86 1.04
N PRO A 713 27.69 42.68 2.02
CA PRO A 713 28.65 43.45 2.79
C PRO A 713 29.73 42.48 3.25
N LYS A 714 30.98 42.67 2.81
CA LYS A 714 32.09 41.93 3.41
C LYS A 714 32.02 42.25 4.89
N GLU A 715 31.77 41.25 5.71
CA GLU A 715 32.06 41.38 7.13
C GLU A 715 33.50 41.87 7.22
N ARG A 716 33.69 43.03 7.85
CA ARG A 716 35.03 43.49 8.21
C ARG A 716 35.49 42.53 9.30
N THR A 717 36.18 41.48 8.88
CA THR A 717 36.97 40.60 9.74
C THR A 717 37.90 41.47 10.59
N LYS A 718 37.44 41.81 11.79
CA LYS A 718 38.29 42.36 12.84
C LYS A 718 39.18 41.20 13.30
N THR A 719 40.27 41.01 12.56
CA THR A 719 41.42 40.23 13.01
C THR A 719 41.77 40.67 14.42
N GLY A 720 41.63 39.79 15.40
CA GLY A 720 41.79 40.15 16.80
C GLY A 720 43.23 40.50 17.16
N THR A 721 43.39 41.53 17.99
CA THR A 721 44.61 41.78 18.76
C THR A 721 44.22 42.11 20.20
N GLY A 722 44.89 41.48 21.16
CA GLY A 722 44.86 41.84 22.58
C GLY A 722 43.56 41.54 23.34
N TYR A 723 43.49 40.36 23.97
CA TYR A 723 42.88 40.30 25.30
C TYR A 723 43.71 41.18 26.24
N ASN A 724 43.06 42.05 27.01
CA ASN A 724 43.69 42.74 28.13
C ASN A 724 42.67 42.86 29.28
N LEU A 725 42.67 41.84 30.14
CA LEU A 725 41.91 41.85 31.40
C LEU A 725 42.67 42.71 32.42
N PRO A 726 42.04 43.75 33.01
CA PRO A 726 42.70 44.58 34.01
C PRO A 726 42.78 43.85 35.36
N ILE A 727 43.84 43.07 35.56
CA ILE A 727 44.18 42.51 36.87
C ILE A 727 44.54 43.67 37.80
N LYS A 728 43.65 44.01 38.74
CA LYS A 728 43.95 44.92 39.84
C LYS A 728 44.78 44.17 40.90
N SER A 729 46.09 44.36 40.88
CA SER A 729 46.95 43.97 42.01
C SER A 729 46.65 44.86 43.23
N ALA A 730 46.62 44.24 44.42
CA ALA A 730 46.50 44.96 45.68
C ALA A 730 47.88 45.43 46.15
N THR A 731 48.02 46.72 46.45
CA THR A 731 49.17 47.27 47.17
C THR A 731 48.87 47.36 48.66
N ALA A 732 49.43 46.44 49.45
CA ALA A 732 49.58 46.60 50.89
C ALA A 732 50.98 47.15 51.18
N SER A 733 51.07 48.24 51.93
CA SER A 733 52.34 48.88 52.28
C SER A 733 53.14 48.07 53.30
N GLN A 734 54.47 48.18 53.25
CA GLN A 734 55.30 47.91 54.42
C GLN A 734 55.14 49.04 55.44
N LYS A 735 54.40 48.79 56.53
CA LYS A 735 54.85 49.02 57.92
C LYS A 735 53.76 48.60 58.92
#